data_AF-A0A318HMN6-F1
#
_entry.id   AF-A0A318HMN6-F1
#
_cell.length_a   1.000
_cell.length_b   1.000
_cell.length_c   1.000
_cell.angle_alpha   90.00
_cell.angle_beta   90.00
_cell.angle_gamma   90.00
#
_symmetry.space_group_name_H-M   'P 1'
#
loop_
_entity.id
_entity.type
_entity.pdbx_description
1 polymer ?
#
loop_
_entity_poly.entity_id
_entity_poly.type
_entity_poly.pdbx_seq_one_letter_code
_entity_poly.pdbx_strand_id
1 'polypeptide(L)'
;MSTTAAVLARLFAAFALLMLIVAPAAAPHAVAGEPGAVPFLQVRIDRVTPEVVTTTSEPIVTVTGSILNVGDRAVRDVMVRLEHAAAVTSSAGLRTNLSGNVDQYEPVADFITLAPELPRGQAVPFVLSYPLRSPELSSLHIDKPGVYPVMVNVNGTPDYGEPARLDEARFLLPVLGVPPEPAAGSPADTLMSVVPPDTSKPVRLTMLWPLADRPRLAAGAPGGTTPVRLIDDDLATSLAPGGRLDTMLSAVDFATSPPVDPGGEVRNAMCLAVDPDLLVTVNAMTAGYVVNDAPDAGPATPTHPGAGQDAAVGWLNRLRTLAQRMCVTATTYSQADLDALQRVADRGLSTVATSGSADIVDQILGVTSIRGATLVGDGPLTGPAVDLLSAQGPTVAIGAANVAAQDSATGEPATADVQPLRYTPQVVTAPFDPTVGAALTGAGNEPGSPTYLDPSLDIPVKHDSAVARRQDALASMLWRGLHTDAEPRTQILVPPLAWSLHSDDAQAILTAVASTIHAGLAVPRPLGAVIAEANAVPLQDLAPLPDSALGNPRGRFDGGVISGIAAVTGRLSGLSSALTTDARTGLTGAQYTAPLREDLLRALSQSVPPDARNGLAQQRLTTVGRTVDDLFGAVTIVNPGGSYTLATEHSPLPLALRNDLPVPIRVRLQIDAPPGMSVTDLGEIVLPPGYLPLKVPIEVHFTQRVAVDVALHTADGLPLGEPVRLSVHSNAYGKVLFYITLSAGAVLVLLAGRRLWHRFRGQPDRADLDRPDPIDVAIAYADGTDESPRAMSRSAGGEGLTGSTGGEQ
;
A
#
# COMPACT_ATOMS: atom_id res chain seq x y z
N MET A 1 -65.42 56.22 -48.43
CA MET A 1 -64.75 55.28 -47.50
C MET A 1 -63.73 54.37 -48.21
N SER A 2 -63.00 54.85 -49.22
CA SER A 2 -62.07 53.99 -50.02
C SER A 2 -60.59 54.32 -49.79
N THR A 3 -60.25 55.56 -49.44
CA THR A 3 -58.87 56.02 -49.27
C THR A 3 -58.25 55.64 -47.92
N THR A 4 -59.03 55.60 -46.83
CA THR A 4 -58.53 55.24 -45.50
C THR A 4 -58.15 53.77 -45.38
N ALA A 5 -58.88 52.85 -46.02
CA ALA A 5 -58.56 51.43 -46.03
C ALA A 5 -57.23 51.11 -46.76
N ALA A 6 -56.97 51.79 -47.88
CA ALA A 6 -55.75 51.60 -48.65
C ALA A 6 -54.48 52.10 -47.92
N VAL A 7 -54.60 53.16 -47.11
CA VAL A 7 -53.50 53.67 -46.27
C VAL A 7 -53.23 52.71 -45.10
N LEU A 8 -54.27 52.19 -44.44
CA LEU A 8 -54.11 51.22 -43.35
C LEU A 8 -53.44 49.92 -43.83
N ALA A 9 -53.85 49.40 -44.99
CA ALA A 9 -53.26 48.20 -45.58
C ALA A 9 -51.78 48.39 -45.96
N ARG A 10 -51.39 49.56 -46.47
CA ARG A 10 -49.98 49.88 -46.77
C ARG A 10 -49.12 50.05 -45.52
N LEU A 11 -49.67 50.63 -44.45
CA LEU A 11 -49.01 50.70 -43.15
C LEU A 11 -48.81 49.30 -42.55
N PHE A 12 -49.81 48.42 -42.61
CA PHE A 12 -49.66 47.03 -42.17
C PHE A 12 -48.64 46.25 -42.99
N ALA A 13 -48.62 46.41 -44.32
CA ALA A 13 -47.63 45.76 -45.18
C ALA A 13 -46.21 46.28 -44.91
N ALA A 14 -46.03 47.59 -44.70
CA ALA A 14 -44.74 48.17 -44.35
C ALA A 14 -44.28 47.70 -42.95
N PHE A 15 -45.18 47.60 -41.98
CA PHE A 15 -44.85 47.13 -40.63
C PHE A 15 -44.51 45.63 -40.61
N ALA A 16 -45.22 44.81 -41.39
CA ALA A 16 -44.91 43.39 -41.57
C ALA A 16 -43.56 43.17 -42.28
N LEU A 17 -43.25 43.99 -43.29
CA LEU A 17 -41.96 43.94 -43.99
C LEU A 17 -40.81 44.43 -43.09
N LEU A 18 -41.04 45.43 -42.25
CA LEU A 18 -40.07 45.91 -41.27
C LEU A 18 -39.81 44.86 -40.18
N MET A 19 -40.85 44.17 -39.70
CA MET A 19 -40.71 43.04 -38.76
C MET A 19 -39.97 41.84 -39.38
N LEU A 20 -40.05 41.64 -40.70
CA LEU A 20 -39.25 40.62 -41.41
C LEU A 20 -37.77 41.01 -41.59
N ILE A 21 -37.44 42.31 -41.56
CA ILE A 21 -36.07 42.82 -41.73
C ILE A 21 -35.38 43.03 -40.36
N VAL A 22 -36.15 43.16 -39.27
CA VAL A 22 -35.66 43.33 -37.89
C VAL A 22 -35.73 42.02 -37.08
N ALA A 23 -35.97 40.89 -37.73
CA ALA A 23 -35.68 39.59 -37.14
C ALA A 23 -34.17 39.31 -37.26
N PRO A 24 -33.36 39.39 -36.17
CA PRO A 24 -32.06 38.74 -36.20
C PRO A 24 -32.27 37.24 -36.40
N ALA A 25 -31.29 36.57 -37.00
CA ALA A 25 -31.23 35.12 -37.01
C ALA A 25 -30.94 34.61 -35.58
N ALA A 26 -31.95 34.70 -34.71
CA ALA A 26 -31.92 34.14 -33.36
C ALA A 26 -32.05 32.62 -33.46
N ALA A 27 -30.95 31.95 -33.83
CA ALA A 27 -30.76 30.56 -33.48
C ALA A 27 -30.94 30.44 -31.95
N PRO A 28 -31.70 29.46 -31.44
CA PRO A 28 -31.93 29.31 -30.01
C PRO A 28 -30.59 29.16 -29.31
N HIS A 29 -30.25 30.15 -28.48
CA HIS A 29 -29.05 30.08 -27.65
C HIS A 29 -29.36 29.05 -26.55
N ALA A 30 -28.68 27.91 -26.59
CA ALA A 30 -28.73 26.94 -25.52
C ALA A 30 -28.31 27.64 -24.22
N VAL A 31 -29.16 27.56 -23.19
CA VAL A 31 -28.82 28.04 -21.85
C VAL A 31 -27.66 27.21 -21.33
N ALA A 32 -26.67 27.85 -20.70
CA ALA A 32 -25.59 27.16 -20.01
C ALA A 32 -26.17 26.33 -18.86
N GLY A 33 -26.32 25.03 -19.10
CA GLY A 33 -26.69 24.03 -18.12
C GLY A 33 -25.66 22.91 -18.16
N GLU A 34 -25.42 22.30 -16.99
CA GLU A 34 -24.52 21.16 -16.87
C GLU A 34 -24.95 20.00 -17.79
N PRO A 35 -24.00 19.19 -18.31
CA PRO A 35 -24.33 17.98 -19.04
C PRO A 35 -25.31 17.10 -18.24
N GLY A 36 -26.37 16.64 -18.91
CA GLY A 36 -27.37 15.77 -18.28
C GLY A 36 -26.75 14.48 -17.73
N ALA A 37 -27.39 13.88 -16.72
CA ALA A 37 -26.88 12.71 -15.99
C ALA A 37 -26.65 11.42 -16.83
N VAL A 38 -26.87 11.47 -18.14
CA VAL A 38 -26.47 10.46 -19.13
C VAL A 38 -25.81 11.20 -20.30
N PRO A 39 -24.53 10.97 -20.62
CA PRO A 39 -23.87 11.64 -21.73
C PRO A 39 -24.46 11.16 -23.07
N PHE A 40 -24.77 12.11 -23.95
CA PHE A 40 -25.21 11.82 -25.31
C PHE A 40 -24.05 11.74 -26.29
N LEU A 41 -23.11 12.69 -26.17
CA LEU A 41 -21.90 12.77 -26.97
C LEU A 41 -20.67 12.58 -26.07
N GLN A 42 -19.55 12.19 -26.67
CA GLN A 42 -18.23 12.20 -26.06
C GLN A 42 -17.23 12.87 -27.02
N VAL A 43 -16.58 13.93 -26.58
CA VAL A 43 -15.52 14.64 -27.29
C VAL A 43 -14.18 13.99 -26.98
N ARG A 44 -13.40 13.69 -28.01
CA ARG A 44 -12.03 13.17 -27.88
C ARG A 44 -11.08 14.05 -28.68
N ILE A 45 -10.07 14.59 -28.01
CA ILE A 45 -8.97 15.29 -28.67
C ILE A 45 -7.92 14.24 -29.06
N ASP A 46 -7.63 14.17 -30.36
CA ASP A 46 -6.69 13.20 -30.93
C ASP A 46 -5.33 13.86 -31.26
N ARG A 47 -5.29 15.20 -31.39
CA ARG A 47 -4.04 15.99 -31.51
C ARG A 47 -4.26 17.47 -31.17
N VAL A 48 -3.25 18.08 -30.54
CA VAL A 48 -3.06 19.53 -30.48
C VAL A 48 -1.74 19.85 -31.21
N THR A 49 -1.69 20.93 -32.00
CA THR A 49 -0.49 21.30 -32.75
C THR A 49 -0.34 22.83 -32.81
N PRO A 50 0.80 23.40 -32.38
CA PRO A 50 1.90 22.73 -31.67
C PRO A 50 1.45 22.27 -30.26
N GLU A 51 2.08 21.22 -29.71
CA GLU A 51 1.85 20.80 -28.31
C GLU A 51 2.42 21.79 -27.27
N VAL A 52 3.38 22.60 -27.70
CA VAL A 52 4.00 23.68 -26.92
C VAL A 52 4.30 24.81 -27.89
N VAL A 53 3.73 26.00 -27.68
CA VAL A 53 3.99 27.15 -28.56
C VAL A 53 5.32 27.81 -28.20
N THR A 54 6.15 28.05 -29.21
CA THR A 54 7.45 28.73 -29.12
C THR A 54 7.50 29.90 -30.10
N THR A 55 8.51 30.78 -29.96
CA THR A 55 8.80 31.86 -30.93
C THR A 55 9.10 31.38 -32.35
N THR A 56 9.41 30.08 -32.53
CA THR A 56 9.69 29.43 -33.83
C THR A 56 8.56 28.52 -34.31
N SER A 57 7.46 28.42 -33.57
CA SER A 57 6.29 27.64 -33.97
C SER A 57 5.52 28.33 -35.10
N GLU A 58 4.70 27.57 -35.83
CA GLU A 58 3.69 28.20 -36.70
C GLU A 58 2.71 29.02 -35.83
N PRO A 59 2.27 30.22 -36.27
CA PRO A 59 1.43 31.12 -35.47
C PRO A 59 -0.05 30.71 -35.39
N ILE A 60 -0.33 29.41 -35.53
CA ILE A 60 -1.66 28.80 -35.60
C ILE A 60 -1.72 27.64 -34.61
N VAL A 61 -2.79 27.58 -33.82
CA VAL A 61 -3.15 26.41 -33.01
C VAL A 61 -4.16 25.58 -33.78
N THR A 62 -3.88 24.31 -33.98
CA THR A 62 -4.79 23.34 -34.58
C THR A 62 -5.13 22.24 -33.58
N VAL A 63 -6.41 22.07 -33.30
CA VAL A 63 -6.97 20.99 -32.48
C VAL A 63 -7.76 20.06 -33.39
N THR A 64 -7.42 18.78 -33.40
CA THR A 64 -8.14 17.75 -34.16
C THR A 64 -8.65 16.67 -33.23
N GLY A 65 -9.81 16.13 -33.53
CA GLY A 65 -10.40 15.09 -32.70
C GLY A 65 -11.62 14.45 -33.33
N SER A 66 -12.40 13.76 -32.51
CA SER A 66 -13.63 13.09 -32.88
C SER A 66 -14.71 13.28 -31.83
N ILE A 67 -15.97 13.27 -32.27
CA ILE A 67 -17.16 13.31 -31.42
C ILE A 67 -17.92 12.02 -31.65
N LEU A 68 -18.08 11.22 -30.59
CA LEU A 68 -18.77 9.93 -30.60
C LEU A 68 -20.16 10.09 -29.98
N ASN A 69 -21.21 9.59 -30.62
CA ASN A 69 -22.51 9.44 -29.98
C ASN A 69 -22.52 8.18 -29.09
N VAL A 70 -22.35 8.39 -27.78
CA VAL A 70 -22.37 7.35 -26.74
C VAL A 70 -23.77 7.11 -26.14
N GLY A 71 -24.75 7.93 -26.52
CA GLY A 71 -26.11 7.90 -25.99
C GLY A 71 -26.98 6.73 -26.47
N ASP A 72 -28.26 6.81 -26.14
CA ASP A 72 -29.29 5.81 -26.47
C ASP A 72 -30.00 6.08 -27.82
N ARG A 73 -29.81 7.26 -28.42
CA ARG A 73 -30.55 7.80 -29.57
C ARG A 73 -29.68 8.63 -30.52
N ALA A 74 -30.21 9.02 -31.68
CA ALA A 74 -29.53 9.95 -32.57
C ALA A 74 -29.48 11.38 -31.99
N VAL A 75 -28.45 12.14 -32.37
CA VAL A 75 -28.30 13.56 -32.04
C VAL A 75 -28.26 14.35 -33.34
N ARG A 76 -29.17 15.32 -33.47
CA ARG A 76 -29.25 16.22 -34.63
C ARG A 76 -28.48 17.51 -34.39
N ASP A 77 -28.12 18.17 -35.48
CA ASP A 77 -27.46 19.47 -35.49
C ASP A 77 -26.19 19.50 -34.61
N VAL A 78 -25.29 18.54 -34.81
CA VAL A 78 -24.04 18.43 -34.04
C VAL A 78 -23.09 19.53 -34.48
N MET A 79 -22.79 20.43 -33.55
CA MET A 79 -21.95 21.62 -33.78
C MET A 79 -20.78 21.65 -32.81
N VAL A 80 -19.63 22.14 -33.28
CA VAL A 80 -18.41 22.31 -32.46
C VAL A 80 -17.89 23.74 -32.55
N ARG A 81 -17.24 24.24 -31.49
CA ARG A 81 -16.37 25.41 -31.57
C ARG A 81 -15.18 25.30 -30.61
N LEU A 82 -14.17 26.14 -30.85
CA LEU A 82 -13.07 26.36 -29.91
C LEU A 82 -13.38 27.57 -29.03
N GLU A 83 -13.12 27.45 -27.73
CA GLU A 83 -13.19 28.53 -26.75
C GLU A 83 -11.87 28.61 -25.98
N HIS A 84 -11.54 29.78 -25.45
CA HIS A 84 -10.32 30.00 -24.67
C HIS A 84 -10.61 30.85 -23.43
N ALA A 85 -9.75 30.76 -22.41
CA ALA A 85 -9.81 31.62 -21.24
C ALA A 85 -8.51 32.43 -21.06
N ALA A 86 -8.49 33.35 -20.09
CA ALA A 86 -7.30 34.09 -19.70
C ALA A 86 -6.19 33.16 -19.15
N ALA A 87 -4.94 33.63 -19.16
CA ALA A 87 -3.81 32.85 -18.66
C ALA A 87 -3.96 32.46 -17.18
N VAL A 88 -3.56 31.23 -16.84
CA VAL A 88 -3.61 30.70 -15.48
C VAL A 88 -2.69 31.52 -14.55
N THR A 89 -3.28 32.14 -13.53
CA THR A 89 -2.59 33.03 -12.58
C THR A 89 -2.16 32.35 -11.27
N SER A 90 -2.60 31.12 -10.99
CA SER A 90 -2.29 30.40 -9.76
C SER A 90 -2.15 28.89 -9.98
N SER A 91 -1.46 28.19 -9.08
CA SER A 91 -1.28 26.74 -9.24
C SER A 91 -2.58 25.95 -9.04
N ALA A 92 -3.55 26.42 -8.25
CA ALA A 92 -4.90 25.86 -8.20
C ALA A 92 -5.63 25.96 -9.56
N GLY A 93 -5.41 27.07 -10.28
CA GLY A 93 -5.94 27.30 -11.63
C GLY A 93 -5.50 26.26 -12.67
N LEU A 94 -4.42 25.51 -12.43
CA LEU A 94 -4.03 24.38 -13.29
C LEU A 94 -5.03 23.20 -13.24
N ARG A 95 -5.98 23.23 -12.30
CA ARG A 95 -7.02 22.20 -12.16
C ARG A 95 -8.42 22.79 -12.17
N THR A 96 -8.67 23.88 -11.44
CA THR A 96 -10.01 24.47 -11.35
C THR A 96 -10.53 25.03 -12.67
N ASN A 97 -9.65 25.40 -13.61
CA ASN A 97 -10.09 25.80 -14.96
C ASN A 97 -10.56 24.59 -15.82
N LEU A 98 -10.12 23.37 -15.49
CA LEU A 98 -10.44 22.15 -16.23
C LEU A 98 -11.76 21.49 -15.76
N SER A 99 -12.44 22.06 -14.76
CA SER A 99 -13.74 21.56 -14.26
C SER A 99 -14.66 22.72 -13.88
N GLY A 100 -15.90 22.42 -13.44
CA GLY A 100 -16.82 23.45 -12.94
C GLY A 100 -17.30 24.44 -14.02
N ASN A 101 -17.51 25.71 -13.63
CA ASN A 101 -18.17 26.71 -14.46
C ASN A 101 -17.40 27.02 -15.76
N VAL A 102 -18.15 27.34 -16.82
CA VAL A 102 -17.69 27.59 -18.19
C VAL A 102 -17.75 29.07 -18.56
N ASP A 103 -18.36 29.94 -17.74
CA ASP A 103 -18.56 31.38 -18.00
C ASP A 103 -17.25 32.17 -18.27
N GLN A 104 -16.11 31.61 -17.88
CA GLN A 104 -14.76 32.17 -18.10
C GLN A 104 -14.20 31.91 -19.51
N TYR A 105 -14.86 31.08 -20.31
CA TYR A 105 -14.43 30.72 -21.66
C TYR A 105 -15.11 31.60 -22.70
N GLU A 106 -14.31 32.26 -23.54
CA GLU A 106 -14.74 33.11 -24.64
C GLU A 106 -14.63 32.36 -25.98
N PRO A 107 -15.62 32.46 -26.89
CA PRO A 107 -15.55 31.81 -28.19
C PRO A 107 -14.44 32.40 -29.06
N VAL A 108 -13.57 31.55 -29.61
CA VAL A 108 -12.58 31.95 -30.64
C VAL A 108 -13.32 32.34 -31.93
N ALA A 109 -14.36 31.58 -32.27
CA ALA A 109 -15.17 31.76 -33.47
C ALA A 109 -16.59 31.17 -33.30
N ASP A 110 -17.43 31.37 -34.30
CA ASP A 110 -18.78 30.78 -34.39
C ASP A 110 -18.75 29.25 -34.46
N PHE A 111 -19.89 28.63 -34.11
CA PHE A 111 -20.09 27.18 -34.20
C PHE A 111 -20.05 26.67 -35.65
N ILE A 112 -19.31 25.58 -35.85
CA ILE A 112 -19.24 24.82 -37.11
C ILE A 112 -20.14 23.59 -36.99
N THR A 113 -21.13 23.45 -37.88
CA THR A 113 -21.93 22.21 -37.99
C THR A 113 -21.09 21.09 -38.60
N LEU A 114 -20.91 20.01 -37.87
CA LEU A 114 -20.16 18.83 -38.31
C LEU A 114 -21.06 17.77 -38.95
N ALA A 115 -22.25 17.56 -38.39
CA ALA A 115 -23.22 16.60 -38.90
C ALA A 115 -24.66 17.09 -38.65
N PRO A 116 -25.56 17.01 -39.65
CA PRO A 116 -26.98 17.30 -39.44
C PRO A 116 -27.66 16.25 -38.53
N GLU A 117 -27.14 15.02 -38.54
CA GLU A 117 -27.54 13.93 -37.65
C GLU A 117 -26.35 13.00 -37.43
N LEU A 118 -26.12 12.62 -36.17
CA LEU A 118 -25.12 11.65 -35.74
C LEU A 118 -25.84 10.46 -35.09
N PRO A 119 -25.99 9.31 -35.80
CA PRO A 119 -26.62 8.12 -35.27
C PRO A 119 -25.88 7.54 -34.06
N ARG A 120 -26.59 6.76 -33.24
CA ARG A 120 -26.02 6.08 -32.07
C ARG A 120 -24.78 5.25 -32.43
N GLY A 121 -23.71 5.41 -31.66
CA GLY A 121 -22.45 4.68 -31.84
C GLY A 121 -21.61 5.11 -33.05
N GLN A 122 -22.03 6.14 -33.80
CA GLN A 122 -21.23 6.73 -34.87
C GLN A 122 -20.37 7.88 -34.33
N ALA A 123 -19.24 8.12 -34.99
CA ALA A 123 -18.34 9.22 -34.69
C ALA A 123 -18.14 10.13 -35.91
N VAL A 124 -17.98 11.43 -35.66
CA VAL A 124 -17.63 12.44 -36.68
C VAL A 124 -16.30 13.13 -36.30
N PRO A 125 -15.33 13.25 -37.21
CA PRO A 125 -14.09 13.96 -36.94
C PRO A 125 -14.26 15.49 -37.00
N PHE A 126 -13.41 16.23 -36.30
CA PHE A 126 -13.34 17.69 -36.38
C PHE A 126 -11.90 18.18 -36.51
N VAL A 127 -11.76 19.37 -37.11
CA VAL A 127 -10.52 20.14 -37.19
C VAL A 127 -10.85 21.60 -36.90
N LEU A 128 -10.23 22.16 -35.86
CA LEU A 128 -10.36 23.55 -35.44
C LEU A 128 -8.97 24.18 -35.54
N SER A 129 -8.81 25.21 -36.37
CA SER A 129 -7.50 25.80 -36.67
C SER A 129 -7.61 27.32 -36.68
N TYR A 130 -6.93 27.98 -35.74
CA TYR A 130 -7.04 29.42 -35.51
C TYR A 130 -5.68 30.05 -35.18
N PRO A 131 -5.40 31.28 -35.65
CA PRO A 131 -4.18 32.00 -35.28
C PRO A 131 -4.14 32.29 -33.77
N LEU A 132 -2.95 32.31 -33.18
CA LEU A 132 -2.78 32.70 -31.77
C LEU A 132 -3.30 34.12 -31.50
N ARG A 133 -3.04 35.03 -32.44
CA ARG A 133 -3.46 36.43 -32.43
C ARG A 133 -3.69 36.88 -33.87
N SER A 134 -4.70 37.70 -34.09
CA SER A 134 -4.94 38.38 -35.37
C SER A 134 -5.78 39.64 -35.15
N PRO A 135 -5.46 40.76 -35.81
CA PRO A 135 -6.29 41.97 -35.79
C PRO A 135 -7.48 41.91 -36.77
N GLU A 136 -7.49 40.94 -37.70
CA GLU A 136 -8.49 40.82 -38.77
C GLU A 136 -9.34 39.55 -38.71
N LEU A 137 -8.86 38.50 -38.03
CA LEU A 137 -9.49 37.18 -37.96
C LEU A 137 -9.78 36.76 -36.52
N SER A 138 -10.78 35.89 -36.34
CA SER A 138 -10.95 35.09 -35.12
C SER A 138 -9.63 34.46 -34.66
N SER A 139 -9.26 34.67 -33.40
CA SER A 139 -7.97 34.24 -32.84
C SER A 139 -8.09 33.87 -31.35
N LEU A 140 -7.06 33.25 -30.77
CA LEU A 140 -7.03 32.96 -29.33
C LEU A 140 -6.65 34.17 -28.45
N HIS A 141 -6.37 35.34 -29.03
CA HIS A 141 -5.94 36.56 -28.33
C HIS A 141 -4.73 36.35 -27.39
N ILE A 142 -3.79 35.48 -27.80
CA ILE A 142 -2.58 35.15 -27.05
C ILE A 142 -1.43 36.06 -27.49
N ASP A 143 -1.23 37.15 -26.75
CA ASP A 143 -0.17 38.15 -27.01
C ASP A 143 1.07 38.00 -26.11
N LYS A 144 1.07 37.05 -25.16
CA LYS A 144 2.15 36.85 -24.19
C LYS A 144 2.45 35.37 -23.92
N PRO A 145 3.67 35.02 -23.47
CA PRO A 145 3.95 33.74 -22.85
C PRO A 145 3.05 33.47 -21.63
N GLY A 146 2.68 32.21 -21.41
CA GLY A 146 1.78 31.81 -20.33
C GLY A 146 1.20 30.41 -20.53
N VAL A 147 0.29 30.01 -19.64
CA VAL A 147 -0.51 28.79 -19.76
C VAL A 147 -1.96 29.19 -19.93
N TYR A 148 -2.62 28.74 -20.99
CA TYR A 148 -3.95 29.20 -21.38
C TYR A 148 -4.94 28.03 -21.38
N PRO A 149 -6.06 28.08 -20.65
CA PRO A 149 -7.11 27.08 -20.77
C PRO A 149 -7.82 27.19 -22.12
N VAL A 150 -8.01 26.04 -22.78
CA VAL A 150 -8.69 25.91 -24.07
C VAL A 150 -9.79 24.85 -23.93
N MET A 151 -10.93 25.07 -24.57
CA MET A 151 -12.07 24.15 -24.54
C MET A 151 -12.61 23.89 -25.95
N VAL A 152 -12.83 22.62 -26.27
CA VAL A 152 -13.65 22.19 -27.41
C VAL A 152 -15.07 21.99 -26.88
N ASN A 153 -15.99 22.88 -27.26
CA ASN A 153 -17.40 22.83 -26.86
C ASN A 153 -18.24 22.17 -27.96
N VAL A 154 -19.06 21.18 -27.59
CA VAL A 154 -19.97 20.48 -28.51
C VAL A 154 -21.43 20.64 -28.09
N ASN A 155 -22.20 21.24 -29.00
CA ASN A 155 -23.64 21.36 -28.91
C ASN A 155 -24.35 20.35 -29.84
N GLY A 156 -25.59 20.03 -29.49
CA GLY A 156 -26.48 19.25 -30.36
C GLY A 156 -27.89 19.14 -29.78
N THR A 157 -28.78 18.50 -30.55
CA THR A 157 -30.18 18.27 -30.18
C THR A 157 -30.46 16.77 -30.16
N PRO A 158 -30.47 16.10 -29.00
CA PRO A 158 -30.85 14.69 -28.90
C PRO A 158 -32.29 14.48 -29.39
N ASP A 159 -32.60 13.33 -29.97
CA ASP A 159 -33.97 13.06 -30.40
C ASP A 159 -34.96 13.07 -29.23
N TYR A 160 -36.09 13.74 -29.46
CA TYR A 160 -37.10 14.08 -28.44
C TYR A 160 -36.55 14.94 -27.28
N GLY A 161 -35.44 15.65 -27.48
CA GLY A 161 -34.88 16.66 -26.59
C GLY A 161 -34.78 18.04 -27.24
N GLU A 162 -34.28 19.00 -26.47
CA GLU A 162 -34.03 20.39 -26.88
C GLU A 162 -32.54 20.62 -27.21
N PRO A 163 -32.18 21.68 -27.95
CA PRO A 163 -30.78 22.03 -28.21
C PRO A 163 -30.03 22.38 -26.92
N ALA A 164 -28.91 21.70 -26.68
CA ALA A 164 -28.09 21.87 -25.47
C ALA A 164 -26.59 21.74 -25.78
N ARG A 165 -25.76 22.13 -24.82
CA ARG A 165 -24.39 21.62 -24.72
C ARG A 165 -24.47 20.15 -24.30
N LEU A 166 -23.80 19.26 -25.03
CA LEU A 166 -23.91 17.82 -24.81
C LEU A 166 -22.63 17.20 -24.25
N ASP A 167 -21.47 17.76 -24.60
CA ASP A 167 -20.18 17.43 -23.99
C ASP A 167 -19.13 18.51 -24.30
N GLU A 168 -18.01 18.46 -23.60
CA GLU A 168 -16.89 19.39 -23.73
C GLU A 168 -15.56 18.70 -23.39
N ALA A 169 -14.48 19.08 -24.07
CA ALA A 169 -13.13 18.65 -23.72
C ALA A 169 -12.25 19.88 -23.44
N ARG A 170 -11.67 19.95 -22.24
CA ARG A 170 -10.80 21.05 -21.80
C ARG A 170 -9.34 20.57 -21.77
N PHE A 171 -8.41 21.48 -22.00
CA PHE A 171 -6.98 21.26 -21.81
C PHE A 171 -6.23 22.58 -21.64
N LEU A 172 -5.01 22.53 -21.11
CA LEU A 172 -4.12 23.68 -20.98
C LEU A 172 -3.12 23.75 -22.15
N LEU A 173 -3.06 24.89 -22.84
CA LEU A 173 -2.07 25.18 -23.89
C LEU A 173 -0.86 25.94 -23.29
N PRO A 174 0.35 25.37 -23.30
CA PRO A 174 1.56 26.07 -22.88
C PRO A 174 2.16 26.93 -24.01
N VAL A 175 2.46 28.19 -23.68
CA VAL A 175 3.04 29.18 -24.60
C VAL A 175 4.35 29.69 -23.98
N LEU A 176 5.48 29.14 -24.43
CA LEU A 176 6.82 29.58 -24.02
C LEU A 176 7.18 30.92 -24.66
N GLY A 177 6.73 31.16 -25.88
CA GLY A 177 6.96 32.40 -26.60
C GLY A 177 5.96 32.53 -27.74
N VAL A 178 5.60 33.78 -28.06
CA VAL A 178 4.63 34.06 -29.12
C VAL A 178 5.38 34.19 -30.45
N PRO A 179 5.07 33.36 -31.46
CA PRO A 179 5.69 33.42 -32.79
C PRO A 179 5.28 34.70 -33.54
N PRO A 180 5.96 35.03 -34.67
CA PRO A 180 5.66 36.24 -35.43
C PRO A 180 4.18 36.38 -35.80
N GLU A 181 3.67 37.62 -35.81
CA GLU A 181 2.30 37.89 -36.23
C GLU A 181 2.14 37.64 -37.74
N PRO A 182 1.10 36.87 -38.18
CA PRO A 182 0.94 36.51 -39.59
C PRO A 182 0.76 37.69 -40.56
N ALA A 183 0.24 38.82 -40.06
CA ALA A 183 -0.15 39.99 -40.85
C ALA A 183 0.87 41.15 -40.80
N ALA A 184 2.07 40.92 -40.26
CA ALA A 184 3.09 41.96 -40.12
C ALA A 184 3.52 42.55 -41.47
N GLY A 185 3.38 43.88 -41.61
CA GLY A 185 3.49 44.60 -42.90
C GLY A 185 4.88 44.67 -43.54
N SER A 186 5.94 44.28 -42.82
CA SER A 186 7.30 44.14 -43.36
C SER A 186 8.10 43.08 -42.60
N PRO A 187 9.20 42.53 -43.17
CA PRO A 187 10.06 41.57 -42.48
C PRO A 187 10.67 42.09 -41.17
N ALA A 188 10.82 43.41 -41.03
CA ALA A 188 11.27 44.02 -39.77
C ALA A 188 10.18 43.95 -38.70
N ASP A 189 8.93 44.26 -39.09
CA ASP A 189 7.76 44.16 -38.21
C ASP A 189 7.49 42.70 -37.81
N THR A 190 7.69 41.75 -38.73
CA THR A 190 7.63 40.30 -38.45
C THR A 190 8.59 39.94 -37.32
N LEU A 191 9.84 40.38 -37.38
CA LEU A 191 10.84 40.12 -36.33
C LEU A 191 10.52 40.86 -35.02
N MET A 192 10.04 42.10 -35.08
CA MET A 192 9.67 42.88 -33.88
C MET A 192 8.39 42.40 -33.19
N SER A 193 7.52 41.66 -33.90
CA SER A 193 6.29 41.11 -33.32
C SER A 193 6.53 39.91 -32.39
N VAL A 194 7.68 39.23 -32.48
CA VAL A 194 8.01 38.03 -31.68
C VAL A 194 8.12 38.38 -30.20
N VAL A 195 7.43 37.62 -29.34
CA VAL A 195 7.48 37.81 -27.87
C VAL A 195 8.19 36.62 -27.22
N PRO A 196 9.46 36.75 -26.80
CA PRO A 196 10.18 35.68 -26.12
C PRO A 196 9.70 35.47 -24.67
N PRO A 197 10.02 34.33 -24.04
CA PRO A 197 9.84 34.13 -22.60
C PRO A 197 10.64 35.14 -21.77
N ASP A 198 10.15 35.47 -20.57
CA ASP A 198 10.95 36.13 -19.55
C ASP A 198 11.84 35.11 -18.82
N THR A 199 13.14 35.18 -19.10
CA THR A 199 14.18 34.31 -18.53
C THR A 199 14.96 34.98 -17.39
N SER A 200 14.49 36.14 -16.88
CA SER A 200 15.19 36.91 -15.84
C SER A 200 15.21 36.21 -14.46
N LYS A 201 14.25 35.33 -14.20
CA LYS A 201 14.08 34.57 -12.95
C LYS A 201 13.86 33.07 -13.23
N PRO A 202 14.89 32.32 -13.67
CA PRO A 202 14.76 30.90 -13.98
C PRO A 202 14.37 30.07 -12.75
N VAL A 203 13.51 29.08 -12.94
CA VAL A 203 13.11 28.14 -11.89
C VAL A 203 14.21 27.10 -11.65
N ARG A 204 14.58 26.89 -10.39
CA ARG A 204 15.53 25.85 -10.00
C ARG A 204 14.80 24.50 -9.95
N LEU A 205 15.02 23.67 -10.97
CA LEU A 205 14.21 22.49 -11.29
C LEU A 205 14.88 21.18 -10.86
N THR A 206 14.12 20.35 -10.14
CA THR A 206 14.46 18.95 -9.84
C THR A 206 13.32 18.06 -10.35
N MET A 207 13.62 16.90 -10.93
CA MET A 207 12.61 15.88 -11.26
C MET A 207 13.01 14.52 -10.68
N LEU A 208 12.05 13.88 -10.02
CA LEU A 208 12.16 12.49 -9.63
C LEU A 208 11.58 11.62 -10.74
N TRP A 209 12.36 10.69 -11.28
CA TRP A 209 11.91 9.76 -12.31
C TRP A 209 11.62 8.39 -11.67
N PRO A 210 10.35 7.99 -11.52
CA PRO A 210 10.01 6.83 -10.72
C PRO A 210 10.22 5.51 -11.46
N LEU A 211 10.83 4.55 -10.78
CA LEU A 211 10.94 3.15 -11.18
C LEU A 211 10.40 2.28 -10.04
N ALA A 212 9.08 2.11 -10.03
CA ALA A 212 8.35 1.30 -9.06
C ALA A 212 7.18 0.53 -9.73
N ASP A 213 6.63 -0.43 -9.01
CA ASP A 213 5.42 -1.19 -9.38
C ASP A 213 4.58 -1.47 -8.13
N ARG A 214 3.37 -2.00 -8.31
CA ARG A 214 2.59 -2.55 -7.18
C ARG A 214 3.25 -3.83 -6.63
N PRO A 215 3.14 -4.15 -5.32
CA PRO A 215 3.73 -5.37 -4.76
C PRO A 215 3.22 -6.66 -5.44
N ARG A 216 4.13 -7.38 -6.12
CA ARG A 216 3.81 -8.62 -6.86
C ARG A 216 4.06 -9.90 -6.07
N LEU A 217 4.90 -9.86 -5.04
CA LEU A 217 5.20 -11.03 -4.21
C LEU A 217 3.92 -11.51 -3.51
N ALA A 218 3.63 -12.80 -3.66
CA ALA A 218 2.49 -13.44 -3.02
C ALA A 218 2.69 -13.50 -1.50
N ALA A 219 1.61 -13.25 -0.77
CA ALA A 219 1.64 -13.10 0.68
C ALA A 219 1.89 -14.41 1.43
N GLY A 220 2.53 -14.32 2.59
CA GLY A 220 2.55 -15.42 3.58
C GLY A 220 3.57 -16.52 3.29
N ALA A 221 4.59 -16.25 2.46
CA ALA A 221 5.75 -17.13 2.31
C ALA A 221 6.90 -16.64 3.22
N PRO A 222 7.43 -17.44 4.16
CA PRO A 222 8.66 -17.11 4.87
C PRO A 222 9.89 -17.23 3.95
N GLY A 223 11.03 -16.69 4.40
CA GLY A 223 12.30 -16.81 3.68
C GLY A 223 12.80 -18.25 3.60
N GLY A 224 13.60 -18.56 2.58
CA GLY A 224 14.12 -19.91 2.39
C GLY A 224 14.71 -20.14 1.00
N THR A 225 14.83 -21.41 0.61
CA THR A 225 15.38 -21.84 -0.68
C THR A 225 14.31 -22.19 -1.72
N THR A 226 13.03 -22.02 -1.39
CA THR A 226 11.93 -22.16 -2.36
C THR A 226 11.92 -20.98 -3.33
N PRO A 227 11.63 -21.19 -4.63
CA PRO A 227 11.44 -20.08 -5.57
C PRO A 227 10.39 -19.09 -5.06
N VAL A 228 10.59 -17.80 -5.35
CA VAL A 228 9.60 -16.78 -4.98
C VAL A 228 8.30 -17.01 -5.75
N ARG A 229 7.18 -16.70 -5.09
CA ARG A 229 5.84 -16.77 -5.65
C ARG A 229 5.35 -15.37 -6.02
N LEU A 230 4.89 -15.16 -7.24
CA LEU A 230 4.18 -13.95 -7.64
C LEU A 230 2.65 -14.19 -7.69
N ILE A 231 1.89 -13.13 -7.50
CA ILE A 231 0.42 -13.13 -7.61
C ILE A 231 -0.07 -13.21 -9.06
N ASP A 232 0.71 -12.66 -9.98
CA ASP A 232 0.45 -12.55 -11.42
C ASP A 232 1.79 -12.47 -12.19
N ASP A 233 1.73 -12.54 -13.52
CA ASP A 233 2.89 -12.42 -14.41
C ASP A 233 2.92 -11.05 -15.15
N ASP A 234 2.15 -10.05 -14.70
CA ASP A 234 2.09 -8.73 -15.35
C ASP A 234 3.45 -8.02 -15.30
N LEU A 235 4.23 -8.24 -14.24
CA LEU A 235 5.55 -7.64 -14.09
C LEU A 235 6.52 -8.18 -15.16
N ALA A 236 6.39 -9.44 -15.60
CA ALA A 236 7.12 -9.94 -16.76
C ALA A 236 6.81 -9.11 -18.02
N THR A 237 5.51 -8.82 -18.25
CA THR A 237 5.05 -7.98 -19.35
C THR A 237 5.52 -6.53 -19.23
N SER A 238 5.59 -5.99 -18.00
CA SER A 238 6.06 -4.64 -17.70
C SER A 238 7.57 -4.44 -17.96
N LEU A 239 8.38 -5.48 -17.72
CA LEU A 239 9.83 -5.48 -17.93
C LEU A 239 10.24 -5.84 -19.37
N ALA A 240 9.36 -6.51 -20.12
CA ALA A 240 9.60 -6.89 -21.51
C ALA A 240 9.63 -5.66 -22.45
N PRO A 241 10.24 -5.78 -23.65
CA PRO A 241 10.30 -4.68 -24.62
C PRO A 241 8.93 -4.06 -24.94
N GLY A 242 8.79 -2.75 -24.77
CA GLY A 242 7.52 -2.03 -24.93
C GLY A 242 6.57 -2.12 -23.73
N GLY A 243 6.97 -2.82 -22.67
CA GLY A 243 6.29 -2.82 -21.37
C GLY A 243 6.40 -1.48 -20.64
N ARG A 244 5.64 -1.32 -19.55
CA ARG A 244 5.59 -0.08 -18.76
C ARG A 244 6.96 0.32 -18.20
N LEU A 245 7.62 -0.59 -17.48
CA LEU A 245 8.94 -0.33 -16.88
C LEU A 245 10.06 -0.29 -17.92
N ASP A 246 9.95 -1.01 -19.04
CA ASP A 246 10.88 -0.86 -20.16
C ASP A 246 10.76 0.51 -20.85
N THR A 247 9.54 0.99 -21.09
CA THR A 247 9.27 2.32 -21.65
C THR A 247 9.82 3.41 -20.73
N MET A 248 9.51 3.33 -19.43
CA MET A 248 10.00 4.26 -18.41
C MET A 248 11.54 4.28 -18.34
N LEU A 249 12.20 3.12 -18.38
CA LEU A 249 13.67 3.04 -18.34
C LEU A 249 14.31 3.55 -19.65
N SER A 250 13.74 3.18 -20.80
CA SER A 250 14.25 3.56 -22.13
C SER A 250 14.16 5.06 -22.38
N ALA A 251 13.06 5.70 -21.95
CA ALA A 251 12.86 7.13 -22.13
C ALA A 251 13.93 7.97 -21.39
N VAL A 252 14.19 7.66 -20.12
CA VAL A 252 15.22 8.37 -19.32
C VAL A 252 16.65 8.04 -19.76
N ASP A 253 16.92 6.79 -20.16
CA ASP A 253 18.23 6.38 -20.69
C ASP A 253 18.56 7.16 -21.98
N PHE A 254 17.60 7.29 -22.89
CA PHE A 254 17.72 8.10 -24.10
C PHE A 254 17.87 9.60 -23.81
N ALA A 255 16.95 10.19 -23.04
CA ALA A 255 16.92 11.63 -22.77
C ALA A 255 18.16 12.15 -22.02
N THR A 256 18.84 11.28 -21.26
CA THR A 256 20.09 11.60 -20.55
C THR A 256 21.33 11.04 -21.23
N SER A 257 21.21 10.46 -22.43
CA SER A 257 22.34 9.89 -23.16
C SER A 257 23.31 11.00 -23.65
N PRO A 258 24.63 10.77 -23.70
CA PRO A 258 25.59 11.81 -24.11
C PRO A 258 25.33 12.49 -25.47
N PRO A 259 24.74 11.84 -26.50
CA PRO A 259 24.36 12.51 -27.75
C PRO A 259 23.15 13.45 -27.63
N VAL A 260 22.25 13.21 -26.66
CA VAL A 260 21.02 13.98 -26.45
C VAL A 260 21.21 15.08 -25.40
N ASP A 261 21.92 14.76 -24.32
CA ASP A 261 22.27 15.68 -23.24
C ASP A 261 23.81 15.80 -23.07
N PRO A 262 24.52 16.46 -24.01
CA PRO A 262 25.97 16.57 -23.98
C PRO A 262 26.49 17.44 -22.83
N GLY A 263 25.69 18.39 -22.35
CA GLY A 263 25.99 19.19 -21.16
C GLY A 263 25.73 18.44 -19.84
N GLY A 264 24.90 17.40 -19.89
CA GLY A 264 24.39 16.72 -18.69
C GLY A 264 23.36 17.56 -17.93
N GLU A 265 22.76 18.58 -18.54
CA GLU A 265 21.86 19.52 -17.85
C GLU A 265 20.55 18.85 -17.45
N VAL A 266 19.93 18.10 -18.36
CA VAL A 266 18.72 17.30 -18.10
C VAL A 266 19.02 16.23 -17.06
N ARG A 267 20.12 15.50 -17.22
CA ARG A 267 20.61 14.49 -16.28
C ARG A 267 20.86 15.07 -14.88
N ASN A 268 21.41 16.28 -14.78
CA ASN A 268 21.69 16.94 -13.50
C ASN A 268 20.42 17.50 -12.83
N ALA A 269 19.34 17.73 -13.58
CA ALA A 269 18.03 18.08 -13.05
C ALA A 269 17.24 16.85 -12.55
N MET A 270 17.65 15.63 -12.93
CA MET A 270 16.90 14.39 -12.68
C MET A 270 17.55 13.48 -11.63
N CYS A 271 16.72 12.72 -10.90
CA CYS A 271 17.16 11.59 -10.07
C CYS A 271 16.20 10.41 -10.22
N LEU A 272 16.73 9.19 -10.34
CA LEU A 272 15.93 7.96 -10.38
C LEU A 272 15.40 7.67 -8.96
N ALA A 273 14.08 7.64 -8.81
CA ALA A 273 13.40 7.25 -7.58
C ALA A 273 13.00 5.77 -7.68
N VAL A 274 13.78 4.88 -7.06
CA VAL A 274 13.67 3.43 -7.26
C VAL A 274 13.04 2.77 -6.03
N ASP A 275 12.03 1.93 -6.24
CA ASP A 275 11.38 1.17 -5.16
C ASP A 275 12.19 -0.10 -4.84
N PRO A 276 12.62 -0.28 -3.57
CA PRO A 276 13.35 -1.48 -3.17
C PRO A 276 12.49 -2.76 -3.29
N ASP A 277 11.16 -2.72 -3.18
CA ASP A 277 10.31 -3.91 -3.33
C ASP A 277 10.26 -4.38 -4.79
N LEU A 278 10.25 -3.42 -5.74
CA LEU A 278 10.45 -3.73 -7.17
C LEU A 278 11.80 -4.39 -7.39
N LEU A 279 12.89 -3.82 -6.85
CA LEU A 279 14.23 -4.40 -7.03
C LEU A 279 14.37 -5.79 -6.41
N VAL A 280 13.83 -6.03 -5.21
CA VAL A 280 13.81 -7.35 -4.57
C VAL A 280 13.07 -8.35 -5.45
N THR A 281 11.89 -7.97 -5.96
CA THR A 281 11.06 -8.81 -6.83
C THR A 281 11.77 -9.13 -8.15
N VAL A 282 12.27 -8.13 -8.87
CA VAL A 282 12.98 -8.31 -10.15
C VAL A 282 14.26 -9.12 -9.97
N ASN A 283 15.04 -8.85 -8.92
CA ASN A 283 16.25 -9.60 -8.62
C ASN A 283 15.92 -11.08 -8.35
N ALA A 284 14.83 -11.38 -7.63
CA ALA A 284 14.37 -12.75 -7.43
C ALA A 284 13.88 -13.41 -8.74
N MET A 285 13.18 -12.67 -9.62
CA MET A 285 12.79 -13.18 -10.95
C MET A 285 14.00 -13.62 -11.79
N THR A 286 15.17 -12.97 -11.65
CA THR A 286 16.39 -13.38 -12.39
C THR A 286 16.88 -14.81 -12.05
N ALA A 287 16.52 -15.34 -10.88
CA ALA A 287 16.86 -16.70 -10.45
C ALA A 287 15.81 -17.76 -10.85
N GLY A 288 14.72 -17.34 -11.50
CA GLY A 288 13.53 -18.16 -11.75
C GLY A 288 12.53 -18.08 -10.60
N TYR A 289 11.24 -18.10 -10.95
CA TYR A 289 10.13 -17.90 -10.02
C TYR A 289 8.88 -18.64 -10.50
N VAL A 290 7.85 -18.69 -9.65
CA VAL A 290 6.56 -19.32 -9.98
C VAL A 290 5.41 -18.34 -9.73
N VAL A 291 4.29 -18.57 -10.43
CA VAL A 291 3.07 -17.75 -10.35
C VAL A 291 1.95 -18.60 -9.78
N ASN A 292 1.13 -18.02 -8.89
CA ASN A 292 -0.02 -18.69 -8.30
C ASN A 292 -1.17 -18.87 -9.32
N ASP A 293 -1.71 -20.08 -9.44
CA ASP A 293 -2.86 -20.37 -10.33
C ASP A 293 -4.18 -19.80 -9.78
N ALA A 294 -4.29 -19.67 -8.45
CA ALA A 294 -5.37 -18.99 -7.77
C ALA A 294 -4.80 -18.19 -6.58
N PRO A 295 -4.50 -16.88 -6.74
CA PRO A 295 -3.85 -16.08 -5.69
C PRO A 295 -4.69 -15.96 -4.41
N ASP A 296 -6.01 -16.00 -4.52
CA ASP A 296 -6.94 -15.91 -3.38
C ASP A 296 -6.98 -17.16 -2.51
N ALA A 297 -6.53 -18.31 -3.03
CA ALA A 297 -6.52 -19.60 -2.32
C ALA A 297 -5.38 -19.73 -1.28
N GLY A 298 -4.50 -18.73 -1.18
CA GLY A 298 -3.43 -18.68 -0.18
C GLY A 298 -2.15 -19.46 -0.55
N PRO A 299 -1.20 -19.64 0.39
CA PRO A 299 0.17 -20.05 0.09
C PRO A 299 0.31 -21.48 -0.46
N ALA A 300 -0.69 -22.34 -0.23
CA ALA A 300 -0.74 -23.71 -0.72
C ALA A 300 -1.35 -23.85 -2.13
N THR A 301 -1.72 -22.74 -2.77
CA THR A 301 -2.28 -22.74 -4.12
C THR A 301 -1.31 -23.37 -5.13
N PRO A 302 -1.81 -24.12 -6.14
CA PRO A 302 -1.01 -24.58 -7.27
C PRO A 302 -0.29 -23.44 -7.99
N THR A 303 0.81 -23.77 -8.68
CA THR A 303 1.66 -22.79 -9.36
C THR A 303 2.22 -23.32 -10.67
N HIS A 304 2.38 -22.43 -11.64
CA HIS A 304 3.17 -22.67 -12.85
C HIS A 304 4.49 -21.86 -12.83
N PRO A 305 5.52 -22.27 -13.61
CA PRO A 305 6.72 -21.46 -13.81
C PRO A 305 6.39 -20.13 -14.50
N GLY A 306 6.93 -19.02 -14.00
CA GLY A 306 6.73 -17.70 -14.61
C GLY A 306 7.59 -17.48 -15.86
N ALA A 307 7.13 -16.62 -16.77
CA ALA A 307 7.76 -16.42 -18.09
C ALA A 307 8.84 -15.31 -18.14
N GLY A 308 8.97 -14.51 -17.08
CA GLY A 308 9.69 -13.23 -17.10
C GLY A 308 11.19 -13.23 -16.79
N GLN A 309 11.86 -14.39 -16.67
CA GLN A 309 13.25 -14.46 -16.21
C GLN A 309 14.21 -13.63 -17.11
N ASP A 310 14.15 -13.82 -18.43
CA ASP A 310 15.02 -13.11 -19.38
C ASP A 310 14.74 -11.60 -19.41
N ALA A 311 13.47 -11.21 -19.30
CA ALA A 311 13.07 -9.80 -19.22
C ALA A 311 13.61 -9.14 -17.95
N ALA A 312 13.51 -9.83 -16.80
CA ALA A 312 14.07 -9.36 -15.53
C ALA A 312 15.60 -9.20 -15.58
N VAL A 313 16.31 -10.17 -16.17
CA VAL A 313 17.78 -10.09 -16.37
C VAL A 313 18.15 -8.91 -17.28
N GLY A 314 17.47 -8.76 -18.41
CA GLY A 314 17.72 -7.68 -19.38
C GLY A 314 17.47 -6.30 -18.78
N TRP A 315 16.30 -6.10 -18.16
CA TRP A 315 15.91 -4.83 -17.56
C TRP A 315 16.80 -4.43 -16.37
N LEU A 316 17.10 -5.37 -15.46
CA LEU A 316 17.93 -5.08 -14.29
C LEU A 316 19.37 -4.72 -14.67
N ASN A 317 19.94 -5.34 -15.72
CA ASN A 317 21.26 -5.00 -16.23
C ASN A 317 21.31 -3.63 -16.92
N ARG A 318 20.23 -3.23 -17.61
CA ARG A 318 20.08 -1.86 -18.14
C ARG A 318 19.97 -0.84 -17.01
N LEU A 319 19.15 -1.10 -15.99
CA LEU A 319 19.03 -0.22 -14.83
C LEU A 319 20.36 -0.07 -14.08
N ARG A 320 21.09 -1.16 -13.84
CA ARG A 320 22.46 -1.11 -13.28
C ARG A 320 23.37 -0.19 -14.09
N THR A 321 23.36 -0.32 -15.42
CA THR A 321 24.17 0.53 -16.32
C THR A 321 23.79 2.01 -16.21
N LEU A 322 22.49 2.33 -16.15
CA LEU A 322 22.01 3.70 -16.01
C LEU A 322 22.31 4.29 -14.62
N ALA A 323 22.14 3.49 -13.56
CA ALA A 323 22.39 3.88 -12.17
C ALA A 323 23.85 4.31 -11.93
N GLN A 324 24.82 3.74 -12.65
CA GLN A 324 26.24 4.15 -12.57
C GLN A 324 26.49 5.57 -13.11
N ARG A 325 25.58 6.16 -13.90
CA ARG A 325 25.74 7.47 -14.55
C ARG A 325 24.68 8.51 -14.16
N MET A 326 23.73 8.17 -13.29
CA MET A 326 22.64 9.05 -12.84
C MET A 326 22.55 9.11 -11.32
N CYS A 327 21.92 10.16 -10.81
CA CYS A 327 21.45 10.20 -9.42
C CYS A 327 20.43 9.07 -9.19
N VAL A 328 20.56 8.36 -8.06
CA VAL A 328 19.61 7.35 -7.59
C VAL A 328 19.21 7.69 -6.16
N THR A 329 17.94 7.58 -5.83
CA THR A 329 17.39 7.64 -4.46
C THR A 329 16.37 6.52 -4.27
N ALA A 330 16.24 6.02 -3.05
CA ALA A 330 15.20 5.04 -2.73
C ALA A 330 13.86 5.73 -2.44
N THR A 331 12.75 5.09 -2.81
CA THR A 331 11.43 5.41 -2.24
C THR A 331 11.29 4.81 -0.83
N THR A 332 10.19 5.09 -0.14
CA THR A 332 9.77 4.22 0.98
C THR A 332 9.52 2.80 0.47
N TYR A 333 9.83 1.80 1.30
CA TYR A 333 9.72 0.39 0.90
C TYR A 333 8.30 0.03 0.47
N SER A 334 8.13 -0.52 -0.73
CA SER A 334 6.81 -0.85 -1.31
C SER A 334 5.84 0.32 -1.34
N GLN A 335 6.34 1.56 -1.28
CA GLN A 335 5.53 2.79 -1.16
C GLN A 335 4.58 2.77 0.05
N ALA A 336 5.04 2.23 1.19
CA ALA A 336 4.23 2.09 2.40
C ALA A 336 3.80 3.46 2.97
N ASP A 337 2.54 3.54 3.38
CA ASP A 337 1.91 4.73 3.95
C ASP A 337 2.49 5.07 5.34
N LEU A 338 3.09 6.26 5.46
CA LEU A 338 3.76 6.70 6.69
C LEU A 338 2.80 7.04 7.84
N ASP A 339 1.58 7.49 7.54
CA ASP A 339 0.54 7.75 8.55
C ASP A 339 -0.01 6.44 9.12
N ALA A 340 -0.26 5.46 8.24
CA ALA A 340 -0.63 4.11 8.62
C ALA A 340 0.47 3.41 9.44
N LEU A 341 1.74 3.52 9.03
CA LEU A 341 2.87 2.97 9.80
C LEU A 341 2.99 3.61 11.18
N GLN A 342 2.76 4.92 11.32
CA GLN A 342 2.75 5.56 12.63
C GLN A 342 1.62 5.02 13.52
N ARG A 343 0.43 4.80 12.94
CA ARG A 343 -0.72 4.21 13.65
C ARG A 343 -0.54 2.73 13.99
N VAL A 344 0.26 1.98 13.23
CA VAL A 344 0.69 0.61 13.59
C VAL A 344 1.65 0.62 14.78
N ALA A 345 2.43 1.70 14.95
CA ALA A 345 3.34 1.95 16.07
C ALA A 345 4.46 0.90 16.27
N ASP A 346 4.86 0.18 15.21
CA ASP A 346 6.03 -0.71 15.24
C ASP A 346 7.30 -0.02 14.70
N ARG A 347 8.32 0.07 15.55
CA ARG A 347 9.60 0.71 15.20
C ARG A 347 10.37 -0.07 14.14
N GLY A 348 10.31 -1.40 14.16
CA GLY A 348 11.04 -2.27 13.22
C GLY A 348 10.53 -2.11 11.79
N LEU A 349 9.21 -2.13 11.61
CA LEU A 349 8.55 -1.82 10.33
C LEU A 349 8.91 -0.42 9.85
N SER A 350 8.82 0.59 10.73
CA SER A 350 9.11 1.99 10.38
C SER A 350 10.57 2.19 9.91
N THR A 351 11.54 1.54 10.57
CA THR A 351 12.95 1.60 10.19
C THR A 351 13.21 0.90 8.84
N VAL A 352 12.60 -0.27 8.58
CA VAL A 352 12.74 -0.95 7.28
C VAL A 352 12.10 -0.13 6.15
N ALA A 353 10.91 0.43 6.39
CA ALA A 353 10.17 1.22 5.40
C ALA A 353 10.87 2.52 4.99
N THR A 354 11.78 3.04 5.81
CA THR A 354 12.43 4.34 5.63
C THR A 354 13.94 4.20 5.44
N SER A 355 14.73 4.17 6.52
CA SER A 355 16.19 4.23 6.47
C SER A 355 16.85 2.98 5.88
N GLY A 356 16.23 1.80 6.04
CA GLY A 356 16.73 0.54 5.46
C GLY A 356 16.52 0.39 3.94
N SER A 357 15.62 1.18 3.35
CA SER A 357 15.23 1.04 1.93
C SER A 357 16.38 1.26 0.95
N ALA A 358 17.26 2.21 1.26
CA ALA A 358 18.36 2.59 0.37
C ALA A 358 19.54 1.60 0.39
N ASP A 359 19.72 0.81 1.46
CA ASP A 359 20.73 -0.25 1.50
C ASP A 359 20.40 -1.38 0.50
N ILE A 360 19.11 -1.67 0.32
CA ILE A 360 18.61 -2.66 -0.65
C ILE A 360 18.89 -2.18 -2.09
N VAL A 361 18.62 -0.90 -2.37
CA VAL A 361 18.90 -0.28 -3.68
C VAL A 361 20.39 -0.32 -3.99
N ASP A 362 21.24 0.10 -3.05
CA ASP A 362 22.70 0.12 -3.21
C ASP A 362 23.26 -1.29 -3.45
N GLN A 363 22.79 -2.29 -2.69
CA GLN A 363 23.22 -3.68 -2.82
C GLN A 363 22.83 -4.30 -4.16
N ILE A 364 21.60 -4.08 -4.64
CA ILE A 364 21.10 -4.72 -5.88
C ILE A 364 21.65 -4.02 -7.13
N LEU A 365 21.80 -2.69 -7.10
CA LEU A 365 22.28 -1.90 -8.25
C LEU A 365 23.81 -1.71 -8.28
N GLY A 366 24.51 -1.89 -7.16
CA GLY A 366 25.96 -1.70 -7.07
C GLY A 366 26.38 -0.24 -7.12
N VAL A 367 25.61 0.66 -6.50
CA VAL A 367 25.81 2.12 -6.47
C VAL A 367 25.73 2.66 -5.05
N THR A 368 25.95 3.97 -4.88
CA THR A 368 25.63 4.68 -3.63
C THR A 368 24.53 5.68 -3.92
N SER A 369 23.32 5.39 -3.44
CA SER A 369 22.16 6.27 -3.54
C SER A 369 22.29 7.51 -2.66
N ILE A 370 21.59 8.57 -3.05
CA ILE A 370 21.43 9.78 -2.25
C ILE A 370 20.63 9.44 -0.99
N ARG A 371 21.18 9.80 0.17
CA ARG A 371 20.58 9.63 1.50
C ARG A 371 20.15 10.99 2.06
N GLY A 372 19.36 10.98 3.14
CA GLY A 372 18.92 12.20 3.84
C GLY A 372 17.66 12.86 3.28
N ALA A 373 16.97 12.19 2.35
CA ALA A 373 15.60 12.50 1.96
C ALA A 373 14.68 11.30 2.19
N THR A 374 13.41 11.55 2.41
CA THR A 374 12.35 10.54 2.36
C THR A 374 11.30 11.01 1.36
N LEU A 375 11.07 10.19 0.33
CA LEU A 375 10.01 10.43 -0.64
C LEU A 375 8.70 9.97 -0.04
N VAL A 376 7.79 10.91 0.23
CA VAL A 376 6.40 10.58 0.54
C VAL A 376 5.74 10.07 -0.74
N GLY A 377 4.91 9.03 -0.63
CA GLY A 377 4.23 8.43 -1.77
C GLY A 377 3.00 9.23 -2.23
N ASP A 378 1.96 8.51 -2.63
CA ASP A 378 0.70 9.10 -3.11
C ASP A 378 -0.12 9.80 -2.01
N GLY A 379 0.14 9.51 -0.73
CA GLY A 379 -0.55 10.14 0.40
C GLY A 379 0.07 11.45 0.91
N PRO A 380 -0.67 12.25 1.68
CA PRO A 380 -0.20 13.54 2.20
C PRO A 380 0.82 13.38 3.34
N LEU A 381 1.66 14.40 3.55
CA LEU A 381 2.53 14.48 4.71
C LEU A 381 1.73 14.96 5.94
N THR A 382 1.11 14.03 6.66
CA THR A 382 0.34 14.30 7.88
C THR A 382 1.25 14.56 9.10
N GLY A 383 0.71 15.14 10.18
CA GLY A 383 1.38 15.23 11.48
C GLY A 383 1.93 13.87 11.97
N PRO A 384 1.12 12.80 12.01
CA PRO A 384 1.60 11.44 12.32
C PRO A 384 2.77 10.96 11.45
N ALA A 385 2.76 11.25 10.14
CA ALA A 385 3.89 10.91 9.26
C ALA A 385 5.16 11.68 9.64
N VAL A 386 5.05 12.96 10.02
CA VAL A 386 6.17 13.76 10.54
C VAL A 386 6.70 13.22 11.87
N ASP A 387 5.83 12.76 12.78
CA ASP A 387 6.23 12.13 14.04
C ASP A 387 6.99 10.82 13.80
N LEU A 388 6.53 9.98 12.86
CA LEU A 388 7.24 8.74 12.48
C LEU A 388 8.64 9.05 11.98
N LEU A 389 8.77 9.98 11.03
CA LEU A 389 10.06 10.36 10.45
C LEU A 389 10.99 10.94 11.51
N SER A 390 10.46 11.75 12.43
CA SER A 390 11.21 12.32 13.56
C SER A 390 11.78 11.26 14.49
N ALA A 391 11.15 10.09 14.59
CA ALA A 391 11.64 8.95 15.36
C ALA A 391 12.71 8.09 14.63
N GLN A 392 12.86 8.24 13.30
CA GLN A 392 13.87 7.52 12.52
C GLN A 392 15.22 8.28 12.45
N GLY A 393 15.18 9.61 12.41
CA GLY A 393 16.37 10.47 12.40
C GLY A 393 16.25 11.67 11.45
N PRO A 394 17.34 12.40 11.19
CA PRO A 394 17.33 13.56 10.30
C PRO A 394 16.91 13.18 8.87
N THR A 395 15.89 13.84 8.32
CA THR A 395 15.47 13.64 6.93
C THR A 395 14.79 14.88 6.33
N VAL A 396 14.94 15.03 5.01
CA VAL A 396 14.18 15.96 4.18
C VAL A 396 12.97 15.23 3.60
N ALA A 397 11.78 15.51 4.11
CA ALA A 397 10.53 14.96 3.60
C ALA A 397 10.14 15.65 2.28
N ILE A 398 10.26 14.94 1.16
CA ILE A 398 9.78 15.41 -0.15
C ILE A 398 8.33 14.92 -0.28
N GLY A 399 7.39 15.86 -0.25
CA GLY A 399 5.96 15.58 -0.24
C GLY A 399 5.16 16.76 -0.79
N ALA A 400 3.86 16.54 -1.00
CA ALA A 400 2.96 17.57 -1.49
C ALA A 400 2.87 18.76 -0.52
N ALA A 401 2.87 19.98 -1.06
CA ALA A 401 2.40 21.15 -0.31
C ALA A 401 0.90 21.06 -0.04
N ASN A 402 0.44 21.64 1.06
CA ASN A 402 -0.98 21.70 1.40
C ASN A 402 -1.61 22.93 0.72
N VAL A 403 -2.50 22.71 -0.25
CA VAL A 403 -3.23 23.78 -0.95
C VAL A 403 -4.64 23.31 -1.31
N ALA A 404 -5.63 24.18 -1.15
CA ALA A 404 -7.00 23.99 -1.61
C ALA A 404 -7.25 24.81 -2.90
N ALA A 405 -8.45 24.73 -3.48
CA ALA A 405 -8.81 25.51 -4.66
C ALA A 405 -8.75 27.03 -4.44
N GLN A 406 -9.09 27.49 -3.24
CA GLN A 406 -9.12 28.91 -2.85
C GLN A 406 -8.30 29.16 -1.58
N ASP A 407 -7.67 30.31 -1.51
CA ASP A 407 -6.99 30.80 -0.32
C ASP A 407 -8.03 31.24 0.73
N SER A 408 -7.89 30.76 1.96
CA SER A 408 -8.90 30.94 3.01
C SER A 408 -8.97 32.36 3.60
N ALA A 409 -7.97 33.20 3.33
CA ALA A 409 -7.92 34.59 3.82
C ALA A 409 -8.42 35.60 2.79
N THR A 410 -8.24 35.31 1.49
CA THR A 410 -8.56 36.22 0.37
C THR A 410 -9.74 35.75 -0.47
N GLY A 411 -10.02 34.44 -0.53
CA GLY A 411 -11.01 33.84 -1.43
C GLY A 411 -10.54 33.65 -2.88
N GLU A 412 -9.33 34.12 -3.20
CA GLU A 412 -8.74 34.02 -4.55
C GLU A 412 -8.20 32.60 -4.83
N PRO A 413 -8.05 32.19 -6.10
CA PRO A 413 -7.45 30.91 -6.47
C PRO A 413 -6.03 30.74 -5.90
N ALA A 414 -5.82 29.73 -5.06
CA ALA A 414 -4.57 29.60 -4.31
C ALA A 414 -3.36 29.20 -5.18
N THR A 415 -2.16 29.56 -4.73
CA THR A 415 -0.89 29.03 -5.26
C THR A 415 -0.19 28.24 -4.16
N ALA A 416 0.33 27.07 -4.49
CA ALA A 416 1.06 26.24 -3.54
C ALA A 416 2.36 26.91 -3.08
N ASP A 417 2.50 27.07 -1.76
CA ASP A 417 3.77 27.42 -1.14
C ASP A 417 4.70 26.20 -1.15
N VAL A 418 5.85 26.35 -1.79
CA VAL A 418 6.88 25.32 -1.92
C VAL A 418 8.17 25.68 -1.18
N GLN A 419 8.09 26.62 -0.23
CA GLN A 419 9.20 26.89 0.70
C GLN A 419 9.46 25.70 1.63
N PRO A 420 10.73 25.35 1.90
CA PRO A 420 11.09 24.36 2.92
C PRO A 420 10.60 24.79 4.32
N LEU A 421 9.83 23.93 4.98
CA LEU A 421 9.33 24.15 6.34
C LEU A 421 9.90 23.11 7.30
N ARG A 422 10.48 23.57 8.41
CA ARG A 422 10.95 22.66 9.47
C ARG A 422 9.82 22.40 10.45
N TYR A 423 9.41 21.14 10.60
CA TYR A 423 8.38 20.76 11.57
C TYR A 423 8.99 20.29 12.90
N THR A 424 10.14 19.61 12.83
CA THR A 424 10.88 19.16 14.02
C THR A 424 12.38 19.36 13.83
N PRO A 425 13.21 19.25 14.88
CA PRO A 425 14.67 19.27 14.73
C PRO A 425 15.21 18.20 13.78
N GLN A 426 14.44 17.12 13.54
CA GLN A 426 14.80 16.01 12.66
C GLN A 426 14.17 16.12 11.26
N VAL A 427 12.97 16.70 11.14
CA VAL A 427 12.19 16.71 9.89
C VAL A 427 12.03 18.14 9.36
N VAL A 428 12.54 18.33 8.15
CA VAL A 428 12.26 19.51 7.31
C VAL A 428 11.65 19.05 6.00
N THR A 429 10.76 19.83 5.41
CA THR A 429 10.15 19.51 4.12
C THR A 429 10.93 20.10 2.96
N ALA A 430 10.78 19.49 1.80
CA ALA A 430 11.00 20.13 0.52
C ALA A 430 9.72 19.92 -0.31
N PRO A 431 8.73 20.82 -0.19
CA PRO A 431 7.41 20.59 -0.77
C PRO A 431 7.43 20.66 -2.31
N PHE A 432 6.53 19.93 -2.94
CA PHE A 432 6.21 20.09 -4.36
C PHE A 432 4.78 20.61 -4.56
N ASP A 433 4.53 21.19 -5.73
CA ASP A 433 3.23 21.76 -6.09
C ASP A 433 2.24 20.61 -6.42
N PRO A 434 1.22 20.35 -5.58
CA PRO A 434 0.37 19.16 -5.71
C PRO A 434 -0.46 19.17 -6.98
N THR A 435 -0.77 20.34 -7.55
CA THR A 435 -1.55 20.41 -8.79
C THR A 435 -0.74 19.97 -10.00
N VAL A 436 0.55 20.28 -10.02
CA VAL A 436 1.51 19.79 -11.01
C VAL A 436 1.72 18.28 -10.88
N GLY A 437 1.90 17.77 -9.65
CA GLY A 437 1.97 16.33 -9.42
C GLY A 437 0.68 15.61 -9.85
N ALA A 438 -0.49 16.17 -9.56
CA ALA A 438 -1.77 15.61 -9.97
C ALA A 438 -2.05 15.71 -11.48
N ALA A 439 -1.44 16.65 -12.20
CA ALA A 439 -1.46 16.67 -13.67
C ALA A 439 -0.58 15.56 -14.24
N LEU A 440 0.61 15.32 -13.66
CA LEU A 440 1.48 14.18 -14.02
C LEU A 440 0.79 12.82 -13.79
N THR A 441 0.00 12.67 -12.72
CA THR A 441 -0.82 11.46 -12.46
C THR A 441 -2.00 11.29 -13.44
N GLY A 442 -2.41 12.36 -14.13
CA GLY A 442 -3.34 12.26 -15.26
C GLY A 442 -2.70 11.68 -16.52
N ALA A 443 -1.39 11.83 -16.73
CA ALA A 443 -0.71 11.37 -17.93
C ALA A 443 -0.54 9.83 -17.96
N GLY A 444 -0.69 9.24 -19.15
CA GLY A 444 -0.51 7.81 -19.39
C GLY A 444 -1.80 6.97 -19.43
N ASN A 445 -1.63 5.67 -19.19
CA ASN A 445 -2.62 4.61 -19.33
C ASN A 445 -3.60 4.49 -18.16
N GLU A 446 -3.16 4.83 -16.94
CA GLU A 446 -3.92 4.67 -15.70
C GLU A 446 -4.17 6.04 -15.05
N PRO A 447 -4.98 6.92 -15.66
CA PRO A 447 -5.21 8.27 -15.17
C PRO A 447 -5.95 8.26 -13.83
N GLY A 448 -5.45 9.04 -12.88
CA GLY A 448 -6.06 9.19 -11.56
C GLY A 448 -5.76 10.53 -10.90
N SER A 449 -6.35 10.71 -9.71
CA SER A 449 -6.10 11.85 -8.83
C SER A 449 -5.36 11.35 -7.58
N PRO A 450 -4.21 11.93 -7.20
CA PRO A 450 -3.44 11.51 -6.02
C PRO A 450 -4.19 11.65 -4.71
N THR A 451 -3.90 10.80 -3.74
CA THR A 451 -4.56 10.87 -2.42
C THR A 451 -4.03 11.98 -1.50
N TYR A 452 -2.88 12.59 -1.80
CA TYR A 452 -2.43 13.83 -1.16
C TYR A 452 -3.24 15.06 -1.58
N LEU A 453 -3.96 15.01 -2.71
CA LEU A 453 -4.65 16.17 -3.28
C LEU A 453 -5.88 16.55 -2.45
N ASP A 454 -6.07 17.84 -2.22
CA ASP A 454 -7.29 18.35 -1.59
C ASP A 454 -8.52 18.09 -2.49
N PRO A 455 -9.65 17.60 -1.95
CA PRO A 455 -10.85 17.29 -2.73
C PRO A 455 -11.41 18.47 -3.57
N SER A 456 -11.15 19.72 -3.19
CA SER A 456 -11.57 20.89 -3.96
C SER A 456 -10.81 21.07 -5.29
N LEU A 457 -9.72 20.32 -5.49
CA LEU A 457 -8.89 20.32 -6.70
C LEU A 457 -9.12 19.06 -7.57
N ASP A 458 -10.07 18.19 -7.24
CA ASP A 458 -10.35 16.97 -8.02
C ASP A 458 -11.05 17.31 -9.36
N ILE A 459 -10.71 16.61 -10.43
CA ILE A 459 -11.28 16.78 -11.78
C ILE A 459 -11.55 15.40 -12.41
N PRO A 460 -12.51 15.26 -13.33
CA PRO A 460 -12.92 13.95 -13.86
C PRO A 460 -11.95 13.38 -14.93
N VAL A 461 -10.67 13.20 -14.58
CA VAL A 461 -9.57 12.80 -15.50
C VAL A 461 -9.83 11.56 -16.37
N LYS A 462 -10.77 10.69 -15.98
CA LYS A 462 -11.15 9.50 -16.76
C LYS A 462 -12.05 9.79 -17.96
N HIS A 463 -12.72 10.95 -17.99
CA HIS A 463 -13.51 11.42 -19.13
C HIS A 463 -12.60 11.92 -20.26
N ASP A 464 -11.51 12.59 -19.88
CA ASP A 464 -10.61 13.29 -20.80
C ASP A 464 -9.88 12.35 -21.77
N SER A 465 -9.51 12.90 -22.92
CA SER A 465 -8.60 12.23 -23.86
C SER A 465 -7.16 12.16 -23.30
N ALA A 466 -6.39 11.15 -23.72
CA ALA A 466 -4.98 11.04 -23.35
C ALA A 466 -4.15 12.27 -23.79
N VAL A 467 -4.50 12.89 -24.93
CA VAL A 467 -3.83 14.09 -25.43
C VAL A 467 -4.13 15.30 -24.56
N ALA A 468 -5.39 15.50 -24.13
CA ALA A 468 -5.74 16.57 -23.20
C ALA A 468 -4.93 16.47 -21.90
N ARG A 469 -4.92 15.28 -21.26
CA ARG A 469 -4.14 15.07 -20.03
C ARG A 469 -2.63 15.23 -20.22
N ARG A 470 -2.09 14.86 -21.39
CA ARG A 470 -0.69 15.17 -21.73
C ARG A 470 -0.47 16.68 -21.78
N GLN A 471 -1.33 17.42 -22.49
CA GLN A 471 -1.25 18.89 -22.56
C GLN A 471 -1.31 19.52 -21.15
N ASP A 472 -2.22 19.07 -20.29
CA ASP A 472 -2.33 19.53 -18.90
C ASP A 472 -1.06 19.28 -18.07
N ALA A 473 -0.45 18.09 -18.24
CA ALA A 473 0.81 17.75 -17.58
C ALA A 473 1.97 18.65 -18.07
N LEU A 474 2.13 18.83 -19.38
CA LEU A 474 3.17 19.69 -19.96
C LEU A 474 2.98 21.15 -19.50
N ALA A 475 1.76 21.67 -19.57
CA ALA A 475 1.42 23.02 -19.16
C ALA A 475 1.66 23.25 -17.67
N SER A 476 1.26 22.31 -16.82
CA SER A 476 1.47 22.39 -15.37
C SER A 476 2.95 22.37 -14.98
N MET A 477 3.77 21.57 -15.66
CA MET A 477 5.23 21.60 -15.48
C MET A 477 5.81 22.98 -15.82
N LEU A 478 5.36 23.57 -16.94
CA LEU A 478 5.87 24.84 -17.47
C LEU A 478 5.38 26.08 -16.72
N TRP A 479 4.22 26.01 -16.05
CA TRP A 479 3.53 27.16 -15.45
C TRP A 479 4.43 28.04 -14.56
N ARG A 480 5.12 27.45 -13.59
CA ARG A 480 5.98 28.21 -12.66
C ARG A 480 7.17 28.86 -13.38
N GLY A 481 7.67 28.24 -14.45
CA GLY A 481 8.67 28.82 -15.34
C GLY A 481 8.17 30.11 -16.00
N LEU A 482 6.97 30.05 -16.59
CA LEU A 482 6.34 31.15 -17.33
C LEU A 482 5.74 32.25 -16.43
N HIS A 483 5.42 31.93 -15.17
CA HIS A 483 4.86 32.89 -14.21
C HIS A 483 5.96 33.38 -13.25
N THR A 484 6.66 34.47 -13.63
CA THR A 484 7.88 34.96 -12.94
C THR A 484 7.64 35.55 -11.54
N ASP A 485 6.38 35.82 -11.18
CA ASP A 485 5.97 36.29 -9.85
C ASP A 485 5.62 35.14 -8.89
N ALA A 486 5.56 33.88 -9.38
CA ALA A 486 5.40 32.70 -8.54
C ALA A 486 6.71 32.42 -7.78
N GLU A 487 6.83 32.97 -6.58
CA GLU A 487 7.88 32.67 -5.62
C GLU A 487 7.50 31.47 -4.71
N PRO A 488 8.48 30.73 -4.16
CA PRO A 488 9.89 30.78 -4.51
C PRO A 488 10.13 30.21 -5.93
N ARG A 489 11.19 30.69 -6.61
CA ARG A 489 11.67 30.17 -7.93
C ARG A 489 12.29 28.76 -7.85
N THR A 490 11.60 27.79 -7.25
CA THR A 490 12.01 26.38 -7.14
C THR A 490 10.85 25.46 -7.52
N GLN A 491 11.14 24.34 -8.17
CA GLN A 491 10.12 23.33 -8.50
C GLN A 491 10.72 21.93 -8.40
N ILE A 492 10.00 21.04 -7.72
CA ILE A 492 10.29 19.62 -7.70
C ILE A 492 9.15 18.93 -8.44
N LEU A 493 9.45 18.22 -9.53
CA LEU A 493 8.50 17.39 -10.24
C LEU A 493 8.51 15.99 -9.63
N VAL A 494 7.39 15.60 -9.02
CA VAL A 494 7.19 14.29 -8.41
C VAL A 494 5.99 13.63 -9.10
N PRO A 495 6.21 12.81 -10.14
CA PRO A 495 5.18 11.98 -10.73
C PRO A 495 4.75 10.86 -9.76
N PRO A 496 3.61 10.18 -10.00
CA PRO A 496 3.20 9.05 -9.17
C PRO A 496 4.24 7.92 -9.25
N LEU A 497 4.54 7.27 -8.13
CA LEU A 497 5.63 6.28 -8.09
C LEU A 497 5.34 5.05 -8.98
N ALA A 498 4.09 4.60 -9.07
CA ALA A 498 3.65 3.55 -9.98
C ALA A 498 3.24 4.09 -11.38
N TRP A 499 4.03 4.99 -11.99
CA TRP A 499 3.64 5.66 -13.24
C TRP A 499 3.52 4.73 -14.44
N SER A 500 2.50 4.97 -15.30
CA SER A 500 2.17 4.14 -16.46
C SER A 500 2.05 4.94 -17.76
N LEU A 501 3.16 5.57 -18.20
CA LEU A 501 3.21 6.40 -19.41
C LEU A 501 3.21 5.60 -20.71
N HIS A 502 2.68 6.21 -21.79
CA HIS A 502 3.05 5.84 -23.16
C HIS A 502 4.47 6.33 -23.51
N SER A 503 5.04 5.78 -24.58
CA SER A 503 6.27 6.29 -25.21
C SER A 503 6.19 7.78 -25.50
N ASP A 504 5.08 8.21 -26.08
CA ASP A 504 4.87 9.57 -26.58
C ASP A 504 4.70 10.56 -25.42
N ASP A 505 4.00 10.14 -24.35
CA ASP A 505 3.85 10.92 -23.13
C ASP A 505 5.20 11.09 -22.41
N ALA A 506 5.98 10.00 -22.29
CA ALA A 506 7.32 10.04 -21.70
C ALA A 506 8.29 10.91 -22.52
N GLN A 507 8.25 10.80 -23.85
CA GLN A 507 9.05 11.64 -24.74
C GLN A 507 8.66 13.12 -24.60
N ALA A 508 7.38 13.45 -24.62
CA ALA A 508 6.91 14.83 -24.54
C ALA A 508 7.28 15.48 -23.19
N ILE A 509 7.11 14.76 -22.08
CA ILE A 509 7.46 15.23 -20.73
C ILE A 509 8.96 15.49 -20.62
N LEU A 510 9.81 14.57 -21.06
CA LEU A 510 11.26 14.76 -21.02
C LEU A 510 11.74 15.85 -22.01
N THR A 511 11.08 15.98 -23.15
CA THR A 511 11.32 17.08 -24.11
C THR A 511 10.93 18.43 -23.51
N ALA A 512 9.85 18.52 -22.73
CA ALA A 512 9.48 19.75 -22.02
C ALA A 512 10.49 20.10 -20.92
N VAL A 513 10.99 19.13 -20.14
CA VAL A 513 12.08 19.38 -19.17
C VAL A 513 13.32 19.95 -19.89
N ALA A 514 13.78 19.31 -20.96
CA ALA A 514 14.93 19.77 -21.74
C ALA A 514 14.68 21.16 -22.35
N SER A 515 13.51 21.39 -22.95
CA SER A 515 13.13 22.67 -23.57
C SER A 515 13.07 23.80 -22.54
N THR A 516 12.59 23.54 -21.32
CA THR A 516 12.52 24.54 -20.24
C THR A 516 13.93 24.97 -19.81
N ILE A 517 14.86 24.02 -19.72
CA ILE A 517 16.25 24.28 -19.37
C ILE A 517 16.97 25.04 -20.50
N HIS A 518 16.91 24.54 -21.73
CA HIS A 518 17.58 25.17 -22.87
C HIS A 518 16.98 26.52 -23.28
N ALA A 519 15.71 26.78 -23.00
CA ALA A 519 15.09 28.09 -23.15
C ALA A 519 15.47 29.09 -22.04
N GLY A 520 16.20 28.67 -21.00
CA GLY A 520 16.55 29.51 -19.86
C GLY A 520 15.40 29.81 -18.90
N LEU A 521 14.28 29.10 -19.01
CA LEU A 521 13.14 29.19 -18.07
C LEU A 521 13.41 28.40 -16.78
N ALA A 522 14.29 27.40 -16.84
CA ALA A 522 14.74 26.63 -15.68
C ALA A 522 16.25 26.43 -15.67
N VAL A 523 16.79 26.16 -14.48
CA VAL A 523 18.18 25.70 -14.28
C VAL A 523 18.20 24.42 -13.46
N PRO A 524 19.09 23.45 -13.74
CA PRO A 524 19.18 22.20 -13.00
C PRO A 524 19.44 22.40 -11.50
N ARG A 525 18.64 21.75 -10.64
CA ARG A 525 18.83 21.65 -9.20
C ARG A 525 18.96 20.17 -8.84
N PRO A 526 20.18 19.63 -8.68
CA PRO A 526 20.38 18.24 -8.27
C PRO A 526 19.73 17.95 -6.91
N LEU A 527 19.27 16.72 -6.70
CA LEU A 527 18.59 16.30 -5.46
C LEU A 527 19.42 16.60 -4.20
N GLY A 528 20.75 16.44 -4.26
CA GLY A 528 21.65 16.80 -3.15
C GLY A 528 21.62 18.28 -2.77
N ALA A 529 21.36 19.18 -3.72
CA ALA A 529 21.18 20.61 -3.45
C ALA A 529 19.82 20.89 -2.79
N VAL A 530 18.75 20.20 -3.19
CA VAL A 530 17.45 20.26 -2.51
C VAL A 530 17.60 19.88 -1.03
N ILE A 531 18.33 18.79 -0.76
CA ILE A 531 18.56 18.28 0.60
C ILE A 531 19.41 19.25 1.42
N ALA A 532 20.50 19.78 0.84
CA ALA A 532 21.37 20.73 1.54
C ALA A 532 20.65 22.04 1.89
N GLU A 533 19.82 22.55 0.98
CA GLU A 533 19.08 23.80 1.17
C GLU A 533 17.92 23.66 2.16
N ALA A 534 17.16 22.56 2.12
CA ALA A 534 16.15 22.28 3.13
C ALA A 534 16.78 22.14 4.52
N ASN A 535 17.92 21.45 4.63
CA ASN A 535 18.64 21.34 5.91
C ASN A 535 19.21 22.68 6.41
N ALA A 536 19.36 23.70 5.56
CA ALA A 536 19.79 25.04 5.96
C ALA A 536 18.70 25.87 6.67
N VAL A 537 17.43 25.43 6.66
CA VAL A 537 16.37 26.03 7.49
C VAL A 537 16.76 25.92 8.97
N PRO A 538 16.81 27.02 9.74
CA PRO A 538 17.32 26.99 11.12
C PRO A 538 16.57 26.01 12.02
N LEU A 539 17.28 25.40 12.98
CA LEU A 539 16.72 24.36 13.85
C LEU A 539 15.64 24.89 14.82
N GLN A 540 15.66 26.20 15.12
CA GLN A 540 14.65 26.84 15.97
C GLN A 540 13.42 27.35 15.20
N ASP A 541 13.44 27.39 13.88
CA ASP A 541 12.37 27.95 13.04
C ASP A 541 11.30 26.88 12.77
N LEU A 542 10.65 26.43 13.85
CA LEU A 542 9.67 25.33 13.81
C LEU A 542 8.27 25.82 13.41
N ALA A 543 7.78 25.30 12.29
CA ALA A 543 6.39 25.41 11.88
C ALA A 543 5.49 24.45 12.70
N PRO A 544 4.19 24.76 12.88
CA PRO A 544 3.23 23.82 13.45
C PRO A 544 3.16 22.52 12.66
N LEU A 545 2.90 21.39 13.34
CA LEU A 545 2.71 20.11 12.67
C LEU A 545 1.52 20.17 11.69
N PRO A 546 1.59 19.49 10.52
CA PRO A 546 0.45 19.33 9.62
C PRO A 546 -0.73 18.64 10.29
N ASP A 547 -1.95 18.88 9.79
CA ASP A 547 -3.12 18.18 10.30
C ASP A 547 -3.03 16.66 10.02
N SER A 548 -3.56 15.88 10.95
CA SER A 548 -3.88 14.45 10.78
C SER A 548 -4.94 14.19 9.71
N ALA A 549 -5.78 15.17 9.38
CA ALA A 549 -6.94 15.06 8.49
C ALA A 549 -6.67 15.46 7.01
N LEU A 550 -5.41 15.66 6.62
CA LEU A 550 -5.04 16.08 5.25
C LEU A 550 -5.36 15.07 4.14
N GLY A 551 -5.37 15.57 2.91
CA GLY A 551 -5.55 14.81 1.65
C GLY A 551 -6.96 14.24 1.47
N ASN A 552 -7.13 13.43 0.42
CA ASN A 552 -8.39 12.80 0.12
C ASN A 552 -8.64 11.60 1.08
N PRO A 553 -9.74 11.58 1.86
CA PRO A 553 -10.02 10.50 2.80
C PRO A 553 -10.07 9.10 2.17
N ARG A 554 -10.38 8.99 0.87
CA ARG A 554 -10.38 7.71 0.12
C ARG A 554 -9.02 6.98 0.17
N GLY A 555 -7.92 7.69 0.36
CA GLY A 555 -6.58 7.08 0.41
C GLY A 555 -6.23 6.39 1.72
N ARG A 556 -7.03 6.56 2.78
CA ARG A 556 -6.67 6.17 4.15
C ARG A 556 -6.85 4.67 4.40
N PHE A 557 -5.91 4.11 5.17
CA PHE A 557 -6.03 2.76 5.70
C PHE A 557 -6.96 2.69 6.92
N ASP A 558 -7.88 1.71 6.87
CA ASP A 558 -8.89 1.44 7.89
C ASP A 558 -8.28 0.96 9.21
N GLY A 559 -8.89 1.35 10.34
CA GLY A 559 -8.42 0.95 11.67
C GLY A 559 -8.36 -0.57 11.92
N GLY A 560 -9.14 -1.36 11.18
CA GLY A 560 -9.06 -2.83 11.21
C GLY A 560 -7.75 -3.36 10.63
N VAL A 561 -7.31 -2.81 9.49
CA VAL A 561 -6.03 -3.15 8.86
C VAL A 561 -4.88 -2.76 9.78
N ILE A 562 -4.91 -1.54 10.34
CA ILE A 562 -3.88 -1.05 11.27
C ILE A 562 -3.74 -1.95 12.51
N SER A 563 -4.85 -2.20 13.21
CA SER A 563 -4.83 -2.98 14.46
C SER A 563 -4.46 -4.45 14.23
N GLY A 564 -4.89 -5.02 13.10
CA GLY A 564 -4.48 -6.36 12.70
C GLY A 564 -2.99 -6.46 12.32
N ILE A 565 -2.44 -5.48 11.60
CA ILE A 565 -0.98 -5.43 11.33
C ILE A 565 -0.20 -5.32 12.65
N ALA A 566 -0.61 -4.46 13.58
CA ALA A 566 0.05 -4.33 14.88
C ALA A 566 0.06 -5.66 15.66
N ALA A 567 -1.09 -6.36 15.68
CA ALA A 567 -1.21 -7.66 16.34
C ALA A 567 -0.32 -8.76 15.71
N VAL A 568 -0.27 -8.83 14.38
CA VAL A 568 0.58 -9.79 13.66
C VAL A 568 2.07 -9.45 13.83
N THR A 569 2.44 -8.17 13.78
CA THR A 569 3.84 -7.71 13.93
C THR A 569 4.39 -8.06 15.31
N GLY A 570 3.63 -7.81 16.38
CA GLY A 570 4.05 -8.14 17.75
C GLY A 570 4.28 -9.63 17.98
N ARG A 571 3.49 -10.50 17.34
CA ARG A 571 3.70 -11.95 17.38
C ARG A 571 4.88 -12.40 16.52
N LEU A 572 5.02 -11.83 15.32
CA LEU A 572 6.11 -12.15 14.39
C LEU A 572 7.48 -11.73 14.96
N SER A 573 7.56 -10.58 15.64
CA SER A 573 8.81 -10.10 16.26
C SER A 573 9.25 -10.99 17.42
N GLY A 574 8.32 -11.41 18.30
CA GLY A 574 8.60 -12.35 19.39
C GLY A 574 8.84 -13.80 18.96
N LEU A 575 8.33 -14.21 17.79
CA LEU A 575 8.81 -15.44 17.13
C LEU A 575 10.25 -15.23 16.64
N SER A 576 10.50 -14.13 15.92
CA SER A 576 11.80 -13.84 15.32
C SER A 576 12.93 -13.65 16.33
N SER A 577 12.65 -13.21 17.56
CA SER A 577 13.63 -13.16 18.66
C SER A 577 13.99 -14.55 19.20
N ALA A 578 13.04 -15.48 19.18
CA ALA A 578 13.24 -16.86 19.61
C ALA A 578 14.04 -17.68 18.59
N LEU A 579 13.92 -17.38 17.30
CA LEU A 579 14.67 -18.05 16.23
C LEU A 579 16.17 -17.70 16.27
N THR A 580 16.99 -18.63 15.77
CA THR A 580 18.46 -18.53 15.73
C THR A 580 18.99 -18.83 14.32
N THR A 581 20.28 -19.12 14.18
CA THR A 581 20.92 -19.40 12.87
C THR A 581 21.09 -20.89 12.67
N ASP A 582 20.63 -21.42 11.53
CA ASP A 582 21.00 -22.78 11.11
C ASP A 582 22.45 -22.79 10.59
N ALA A 583 23.35 -23.41 11.35
CA ALA A 583 24.77 -23.50 11.02
C ALA A 583 25.06 -24.26 9.70
N ARG A 584 24.10 -25.01 9.14
CA ARG A 584 24.27 -25.75 7.88
C ARG A 584 24.01 -24.90 6.65
N THR A 585 23.09 -23.94 6.74
CA THR A 585 22.60 -23.12 5.61
C THR A 585 23.01 -21.65 5.74
N GLY A 586 23.38 -21.20 6.95
CA GLY A 586 23.59 -19.80 7.27
C GLY A 586 22.30 -19.00 7.43
N LEU A 587 21.13 -19.62 7.26
CA LEU A 587 19.83 -18.95 7.36
C LEU A 587 19.57 -18.54 8.82
N THR A 588 19.44 -17.23 9.04
CA THR A 588 19.08 -16.66 10.34
C THR A 588 17.56 -16.58 10.51
N GLY A 589 17.09 -16.64 11.75
CA GLY A 589 15.70 -16.40 12.11
C GLY A 589 15.13 -15.09 11.55
N ALA A 590 15.93 -14.02 11.54
CA ALA A 590 15.54 -12.73 10.97
C ALA A 590 15.38 -12.76 9.44
N GLN A 591 16.23 -13.51 8.71
CA GLN A 591 16.06 -13.72 7.27
C GLN A 591 14.87 -14.64 6.96
N TYR A 592 14.58 -15.60 7.84
CA TYR A 592 13.42 -16.48 7.71
C TYR A 592 12.09 -15.72 7.88
N THR A 593 12.01 -14.77 8.81
CA THR A 593 10.79 -13.97 9.07
C THR A 593 10.69 -12.69 8.24
N ALA A 594 11.79 -12.21 7.63
CA ALA A 594 11.84 -10.95 6.91
C ALA A 594 10.74 -10.78 5.83
N PRO A 595 10.46 -11.75 4.94
CA PRO A 595 9.44 -11.59 3.91
C PRO A 595 8.02 -11.39 4.47
N LEU A 596 7.70 -12.02 5.61
CA LEU A 596 6.42 -11.85 6.31
C LEU A 596 6.28 -10.45 6.92
N ARG A 597 7.38 -9.90 7.45
CA ARG A 597 7.44 -8.52 7.94
C ARG A 597 7.33 -7.52 6.79
N GLU A 598 7.93 -7.81 5.64
CA GLU A 598 7.80 -7.00 4.42
C GLU A 598 6.39 -7.08 3.82
N ASP A 599 5.70 -8.22 3.92
CA ASP A 599 4.29 -8.32 3.52
C ASP A 599 3.38 -7.38 4.30
N LEU A 600 3.70 -7.09 5.56
CA LEU A 600 2.97 -6.09 6.35
C LEU A 600 3.23 -4.65 5.85
N LEU A 601 4.40 -4.37 5.25
CA LEU A 601 4.65 -3.12 4.53
C LEU A 601 3.93 -3.08 3.19
N ARG A 602 3.96 -4.17 2.41
CA ARG A 602 3.23 -4.31 1.14
C ARG A 602 1.71 -4.17 1.33
N ALA A 603 1.18 -4.59 2.49
CA ALA A 603 -0.22 -4.38 2.86
C ALA A 603 -0.57 -2.89 3.05
N LEU A 604 0.41 -2.04 3.35
CA LEU A 604 0.26 -0.59 3.49
C LEU A 604 0.69 0.19 2.22
N SER A 605 0.84 -0.49 1.08
CA SER A 605 1.32 0.13 -0.16
C SER A 605 0.34 1.14 -0.74
N GLN A 606 0.81 2.36 -0.99
CA GLN A 606 0.06 3.41 -1.68
C GLN A 606 0.02 3.23 -3.20
N SER A 607 0.83 2.32 -3.78
CA SER A 607 0.77 1.95 -5.20
C SER A 607 -0.56 1.30 -5.61
N VAL A 608 -1.29 0.75 -4.64
CA VAL A 608 -2.59 0.11 -4.87
C VAL A 608 -3.66 1.19 -4.98
N PRO A 609 -4.52 1.16 -6.03
CA PRO A 609 -5.60 2.13 -6.20
C PRO A 609 -6.48 2.27 -4.95
N PRO A 610 -6.86 3.50 -4.53
CA PRO A 610 -7.53 3.75 -3.26
C PRO A 610 -8.76 2.85 -3.02
N ASP A 611 -9.61 2.68 -4.05
CA ASP A 611 -10.86 1.92 -3.98
C ASP A 611 -10.65 0.42 -3.69
N ALA A 612 -9.46 -0.14 -3.97
CA ALA A 612 -9.11 -1.55 -3.72
C ALA A 612 -8.17 -1.76 -2.52
N ARG A 613 -7.55 -0.67 -2.03
CA ARG A 613 -6.40 -0.68 -1.11
C ARG A 613 -6.69 -1.42 0.20
N ASN A 614 -7.77 -1.07 0.90
CA ASN A 614 -8.14 -1.72 2.18
C ASN A 614 -8.52 -3.20 2.03
N GLY A 615 -9.20 -3.58 0.94
CA GLY A 615 -9.58 -4.97 0.67
C GLY A 615 -8.36 -5.87 0.45
N LEU A 616 -7.43 -5.45 -0.41
CA LEU A 616 -6.19 -6.18 -0.68
C LEU A 616 -5.25 -6.21 0.53
N ALA A 617 -5.21 -5.13 1.32
CA ALA A 617 -4.47 -5.08 2.57
C ALA A 617 -5.00 -6.13 3.57
N GLN A 618 -6.32 -6.21 3.76
CA GLN A 618 -6.95 -7.21 4.62
C GLN A 618 -6.71 -8.64 4.13
N GLN A 619 -6.72 -8.89 2.83
CA GLN A 619 -6.43 -10.20 2.25
C GLN A 619 -4.97 -10.63 2.49
N ARG A 620 -4.01 -9.73 2.25
CA ARG A 620 -2.58 -9.97 2.53
C ARG A 620 -2.37 -10.23 4.02
N LEU A 621 -2.90 -9.36 4.89
CA LEU A 621 -2.84 -9.49 6.34
C LEU A 621 -3.42 -10.83 6.84
N THR A 622 -4.59 -11.23 6.35
CA THR A 622 -5.24 -12.50 6.73
C THR A 622 -4.39 -13.71 6.33
N THR A 623 -3.65 -13.60 5.23
CA THR A 623 -2.75 -14.65 4.74
C THR A 623 -1.46 -14.72 5.57
N VAL A 624 -0.84 -13.56 5.85
CA VAL A 624 0.35 -13.48 6.74
C VAL A 624 0.00 -13.95 8.15
N GLY A 625 -1.16 -13.56 8.68
CA GLY A 625 -1.64 -13.99 10.00
C GLY A 625 -1.75 -15.51 10.11
N ARG A 626 -2.39 -16.16 9.12
CA ARG A 626 -2.45 -17.63 9.02
C ARG A 626 -1.06 -18.26 8.97
N THR A 627 -0.15 -17.76 8.13
CA THR A 627 1.24 -18.26 8.11
C THR A 627 1.90 -18.11 9.49
N VAL A 628 1.73 -16.99 10.17
CA VAL A 628 2.30 -16.78 11.52
C VAL A 628 1.72 -17.80 12.50
N ASP A 629 0.41 -18.04 12.49
CA ASP A 629 -0.23 -19.11 13.28
C ASP A 629 0.38 -20.49 12.98
N ASP A 630 0.54 -20.83 11.70
CA ASP A 630 1.16 -22.09 11.27
C ASP A 630 2.63 -22.20 11.75
N LEU A 631 3.40 -21.11 11.77
CA LEU A 631 4.77 -21.10 12.28
C LEU A 631 4.84 -21.29 13.81
N PHE A 632 3.89 -20.73 14.57
CA PHE A 632 3.75 -21.02 16.00
C PHE A 632 3.28 -22.46 16.24
N GLY A 633 2.44 -23.01 15.36
CA GLY A 633 1.97 -24.39 15.36
C GLY A 633 3.00 -25.43 14.89
N ALA A 634 4.05 -25.03 14.18
CA ALA A 634 5.12 -25.90 13.69
C ALA A 634 6.10 -26.36 14.79
N VAL A 635 6.01 -25.81 15.99
CA VAL A 635 6.87 -26.14 17.13
C VAL A 635 6.02 -26.75 18.23
N THR A 636 6.14 -28.06 18.44
CA THR A 636 5.18 -28.85 19.23
C THR A 636 5.84 -29.81 20.21
N ILE A 637 5.06 -30.21 21.24
CA ILE A 637 5.37 -31.35 22.09
C ILE A 637 4.75 -32.60 21.45
N VAL A 638 5.56 -33.62 21.21
CA VAL A 638 5.08 -34.91 20.67
C VAL A 638 4.33 -35.65 21.76
N ASN A 639 3.01 -35.80 21.60
CA ASN A 639 2.17 -36.52 22.56
C ASN A 639 2.48 -38.04 22.52
N PRO A 640 2.91 -38.66 23.64
CA PRO A 640 3.22 -40.10 23.69
C PRO A 640 1.98 -41.01 23.69
N GLY A 641 0.76 -40.47 23.70
CA GLY A 641 -0.49 -41.19 23.43
C GLY A 641 -0.98 -42.16 24.52
N GLY A 642 -0.30 -42.24 25.67
CA GLY A 642 -0.65 -43.17 26.75
C GLY A 642 -0.27 -42.67 28.14
N SER A 643 -0.72 -43.39 29.17
CA SER A 643 -0.37 -43.08 30.57
C SER A 643 1.04 -43.54 30.91
N TYR A 644 1.87 -42.65 31.45
CA TYR A 644 3.24 -42.96 31.87
C TYR A 644 3.27 -43.38 33.34
N THR A 645 3.84 -44.55 33.65
CA THR A 645 3.96 -45.05 35.02
C THR A 645 5.36 -44.80 35.57
N LEU A 646 5.45 -44.04 36.67
CA LEU A 646 6.71 -43.77 37.37
C LEU A 646 7.12 -44.97 38.22
N ALA A 647 8.34 -45.46 38.00
CA ALA A 647 8.90 -46.62 38.72
C ALA A 647 9.46 -46.25 40.10
N THR A 648 9.84 -44.98 40.29
CA THR A 648 10.45 -44.45 41.51
C THR A 648 10.03 -43.00 41.76
N GLU A 649 10.23 -42.50 42.98
CA GLU A 649 9.97 -41.09 43.37
C GLU A 649 10.68 -40.06 42.48
N HIS A 650 11.78 -40.43 41.80
CA HIS A 650 12.64 -39.53 41.00
C HIS A 650 12.77 -39.99 39.53
N SER A 651 11.79 -40.75 39.01
CA SER A 651 11.79 -41.21 37.61
C SER A 651 11.56 -40.03 36.66
N PRO A 652 12.47 -39.70 35.72
CA PRO A 652 12.30 -38.54 34.85
C PRO A 652 11.14 -38.73 33.87
N LEU A 653 10.46 -37.64 33.53
CA LEU A 653 9.38 -37.61 32.54
C LEU A 653 10.00 -37.54 31.12
N PRO A 654 9.83 -38.56 30.28
CA PRO A 654 10.27 -38.52 28.89
C PRO A 654 9.32 -37.66 28.07
N LEU A 655 9.87 -36.65 27.40
CA LEU A 655 9.16 -35.83 26.42
C LEU A 655 9.93 -35.86 25.11
N ALA A 656 9.28 -35.51 24.01
CA ALA A 656 9.98 -35.19 22.78
C ALA A 656 9.41 -33.89 22.23
N LEU A 657 10.29 -32.98 21.84
CA LEU A 657 9.93 -31.77 21.12
C LEU A 657 10.12 -32.00 19.62
N ARG A 658 9.31 -31.31 18.83
CA ARG A 658 9.40 -31.29 17.37
C ARG A 658 9.42 -29.84 16.91
N ASN A 659 10.32 -29.53 15.98
CA ASN A 659 10.40 -28.25 15.29
C ASN A 659 10.40 -28.51 13.78
N ASP A 660 9.28 -28.24 13.12
CA ASP A 660 9.14 -28.35 11.67
C ASP A 660 9.63 -27.08 10.92
N LEU A 661 10.14 -26.06 11.64
CA LEU A 661 10.78 -24.90 11.03
C LEU A 661 12.17 -25.26 10.48
N PRO A 662 12.64 -24.60 9.40
CA PRO A 662 13.97 -24.84 8.83
C PRO A 662 15.11 -24.23 9.66
N VAL A 663 14.80 -23.46 10.72
CA VAL A 663 15.76 -22.79 11.60
C VAL A 663 15.58 -23.22 13.06
N PRO A 664 16.65 -23.24 13.90
CA PRO A 664 16.53 -23.61 15.30
C PRO A 664 15.86 -22.51 16.13
N ILE A 665 15.10 -22.91 17.15
CA ILE A 665 14.31 -22.01 18.02
C ILE A 665 14.67 -22.17 19.51
N ARG A 666 14.70 -21.07 20.27
CA ARG A 666 14.96 -21.04 21.72
C ARG A 666 13.63 -21.14 22.47
N VAL A 667 13.47 -22.22 23.23
CA VAL A 667 12.21 -22.58 23.91
C VAL A 667 12.41 -22.88 25.39
N ARG A 668 11.32 -22.81 26.15
CA ARG A 668 11.21 -23.23 27.56
C ARG A 668 9.98 -24.10 27.72
N LEU A 669 10.05 -25.11 28.59
CA LEU A 669 8.87 -25.90 28.96
C LEU A 669 8.23 -25.28 30.20
N GLN A 670 6.94 -24.99 30.12
CA GLN A 670 6.12 -24.76 31.29
C GLN A 670 5.39 -26.07 31.63
N ILE A 671 5.56 -26.55 32.87
CA ILE A 671 4.95 -27.78 33.35
C ILE A 671 4.16 -27.46 34.60
N ASP A 672 2.83 -27.48 34.49
CA ASP A 672 1.94 -27.14 35.59
C ASP A 672 1.85 -28.34 36.55
N ALA A 673 2.73 -28.33 37.55
CA ALA A 673 2.92 -29.43 38.49
C ALA A 673 1.76 -29.52 39.51
N PRO A 674 1.11 -30.69 39.64
CA PRO A 674 0.06 -30.90 40.64
C PRO A 674 0.62 -30.95 42.08
N PRO A 675 -0.21 -30.73 43.12
CA PRO A 675 0.23 -30.82 44.52
C PRO A 675 0.91 -32.15 44.84
N GLY A 676 2.14 -32.08 45.35
CA GLY A 676 2.98 -33.26 45.63
C GLY A 676 3.86 -33.71 44.45
N MET A 677 3.98 -32.89 43.39
CA MET A 677 4.98 -33.02 42.34
C MET A 677 5.94 -31.82 42.37
N SER A 678 7.25 -32.07 42.26
CA SER A 678 8.24 -31.04 41.91
C SER A 678 8.78 -31.32 40.50
N VAL A 679 9.13 -30.27 39.77
CA VAL A 679 9.67 -30.35 38.41
C VAL A 679 10.90 -29.47 38.35
N THR A 680 12.01 -30.01 37.84
CA THR A 680 13.23 -29.23 37.65
C THR A 680 13.12 -28.42 36.36
N ASP A 681 13.26 -27.10 36.46
CA ASP A 681 13.36 -26.24 35.29
C ASP A 681 14.62 -26.59 34.48
N LEU A 682 14.44 -26.87 33.19
CA LEU A 682 15.53 -27.15 32.25
C LEU A 682 16.16 -25.87 31.70
N GLY A 683 15.56 -24.71 31.97
CA GLY A 683 15.97 -23.42 31.44
C GLY A 683 15.70 -23.31 29.94
N GLU A 684 16.56 -22.58 29.24
CA GLU A 684 16.43 -22.31 27.82
C GLU A 684 17.04 -23.44 26.96
N ILE A 685 16.23 -24.01 26.08
CA ILE A 685 16.58 -25.12 25.21
C ILE A 685 16.65 -24.62 23.77
N VAL A 686 17.78 -24.83 23.09
CA VAL A 686 17.89 -24.61 21.65
C VAL A 686 17.38 -25.87 20.93
N LEU A 687 16.22 -25.76 20.30
CA LEU A 687 15.55 -26.84 19.59
C LEU A 687 15.93 -26.79 18.09
N PRO A 688 16.78 -27.71 17.59
CA PRO A 688 17.12 -27.78 16.16
C PRO A 688 15.92 -28.23 15.32
N PRO A 689 15.94 -27.98 13.99
CA PRO A 689 14.97 -28.57 13.07
C PRO A 689 14.89 -30.10 13.21
N GLY A 690 13.68 -30.66 13.22
CA GLY A 690 13.40 -32.07 13.45
C GLY A 690 12.97 -32.39 14.89
N TYR A 691 13.49 -33.49 15.45
CA TYR A 691 13.06 -34.04 16.74
C TYR A 691 14.17 -33.96 17.81
N LEU A 692 13.79 -33.58 19.03
CA LEU A 692 14.66 -33.59 20.20
C LEU A 692 14.00 -34.35 21.37
N PRO A 693 14.46 -35.56 21.71
CA PRO A 693 14.02 -36.26 22.91
C PRO A 693 14.63 -35.63 24.17
N LEU A 694 13.79 -35.37 25.17
CA LEU A 694 14.14 -34.78 26.46
C LEU A 694 13.75 -35.69 27.63
N LYS A 695 14.44 -35.53 28.76
CA LYS A 695 14.12 -36.20 30.02
C LYS A 695 14.04 -35.13 31.11
N VAL A 696 12.82 -34.77 31.52
CA VAL A 696 12.62 -33.76 32.56
C VAL A 696 12.78 -34.42 33.94
N PRO A 697 13.71 -33.96 34.79
CA PRO A 697 13.79 -34.44 36.17
C PRO A 697 12.58 -33.98 36.97
N ILE A 698 11.90 -34.92 37.61
CA ILE A 698 10.71 -34.69 38.44
C ILE A 698 10.84 -35.47 39.74
N GLU A 699 10.20 -34.97 40.80
CA GLU A 699 10.02 -35.70 42.06
C GLU A 699 8.53 -35.83 42.37
N VAL A 700 8.09 -36.99 42.85
CA VAL A 700 6.67 -37.25 43.16
C VAL A 700 6.47 -37.84 44.56
N HIS A 701 5.42 -37.38 45.23
CA HIS A 701 5.08 -37.76 46.61
C HIS A 701 3.60 -38.22 46.75
N PHE A 702 3.04 -38.82 45.70
CA PHE A 702 1.69 -39.38 45.66
C PHE A 702 1.66 -40.77 45.00
N THR A 703 0.59 -41.54 45.23
CA THR A 703 0.38 -42.92 44.74
C THR A 703 -0.81 -43.06 43.76
N GLN A 704 -1.32 -41.94 43.26
CA GLN A 704 -2.49 -41.90 42.38
C GLN A 704 -2.13 -41.57 40.92
N ARG A 705 -3.13 -41.65 40.03
CA ARG A 705 -3.04 -41.12 38.68
C ARG A 705 -3.36 -39.63 38.71
N VAL A 706 -2.50 -38.80 38.12
CA VAL A 706 -2.67 -37.36 38.04
C VAL A 706 -2.42 -36.91 36.59
N ALA A 707 -3.07 -35.82 36.17
CA ALA A 707 -2.79 -35.17 34.91
C ALA A 707 -1.72 -34.09 35.12
N VAL A 708 -0.74 -34.04 34.23
CA VAL A 708 0.29 -33.00 34.19
C VAL A 708 0.15 -32.30 32.85
N ASP A 709 -0.13 -31.01 32.88
CA ASP A 709 -0.31 -30.20 31.69
C ASP A 709 1.04 -29.55 31.32
N VAL A 710 1.50 -29.76 30.08
CA VAL A 710 2.81 -29.31 29.60
C VAL A 710 2.61 -28.39 28.40
N ALA A 711 3.04 -27.14 28.54
CA ALA A 711 3.06 -26.14 27.49
C ALA A 711 4.50 -25.84 27.05
N LEU A 712 4.66 -25.44 25.79
CA LEU A 712 5.93 -24.99 25.24
C LEU A 712 5.84 -23.48 25.01
N HIS A 713 6.89 -22.76 25.36
CA HIS A 713 6.97 -21.31 25.17
C HIS A 713 8.30 -20.92 24.50
N THR A 714 8.34 -19.78 23.84
CA THR A 714 9.60 -19.13 23.45
C THR A 714 10.39 -18.73 24.70
N ALA A 715 11.68 -18.41 24.53
CA ALA A 715 12.51 -17.83 25.59
C ALA A 715 11.89 -16.57 26.24
N ASP A 716 11.10 -15.80 25.47
CA ASP A 716 10.42 -14.57 25.89
C ASP A 716 8.97 -14.82 26.40
N GLY A 717 8.51 -16.07 26.46
CA GLY A 717 7.25 -16.48 27.09
C GLY A 717 6.02 -16.64 26.17
N LEU A 718 6.14 -16.40 24.86
CA LEU A 718 5.03 -16.62 23.93
C LEU A 718 4.76 -18.13 23.77
N PRO A 719 3.49 -18.61 23.82
CA PRO A 719 3.17 -20.02 23.68
C PRO A 719 3.48 -20.55 22.27
N LEU A 720 3.86 -21.82 22.17
CA LEU A 720 4.20 -22.56 20.95
C LEU A 720 3.42 -23.88 20.91
N GLY A 721 2.77 -24.14 19.78
CA GLY A 721 1.91 -25.32 19.60
C GLY A 721 0.75 -25.41 20.60
N GLU A 722 0.12 -26.58 20.64
CA GLU A 722 -0.93 -26.91 21.61
C GLU A 722 -0.33 -27.55 22.88
N PRO A 723 -0.82 -27.22 24.09
CA PRO A 723 -0.39 -27.85 25.33
C PRO A 723 -0.78 -29.33 25.38
N VAL A 724 0.11 -30.18 25.89
CA VAL A 724 -0.10 -31.62 25.98
C VAL A 724 -0.40 -32.04 27.42
N ARG A 725 -1.58 -32.65 27.60
CA ARG A 725 -2.01 -33.24 28.87
C ARG A 725 -1.52 -34.68 29.00
N LEU A 726 -0.60 -34.92 29.94
CA LEU A 726 0.00 -36.22 30.20
C LEU A 726 -0.64 -36.89 31.42
N SER A 727 -1.04 -38.16 31.28
CA SER A 727 -1.52 -38.93 32.42
C SER A 727 -0.35 -39.65 33.09
N VAL A 728 0.05 -39.19 34.28
CA VAL A 728 1.16 -39.75 35.05
C VAL A 728 0.59 -40.59 36.19
N HIS A 729 1.02 -41.84 36.28
CA HIS A 729 0.66 -42.75 37.37
C HIS A 729 1.88 -43.01 38.23
N SER A 730 1.85 -42.58 39.49
CA SER A 730 2.92 -42.84 40.44
C SER A 730 2.60 -44.05 41.31
N ASN A 731 3.55 -44.99 41.39
CA ASN A 731 3.54 -46.10 42.35
C ASN A 731 4.52 -45.86 43.52
N ALA A 732 4.87 -44.60 43.78
CA ALA A 732 5.80 -44.21 44.84
C ALA A 732 5.22 -44.49 46.25
N TYR A 733 5.51 -45.67 46.79
CA TYR A 733 5.24 -46.02 48.20
C TYR A 733 6.03 -45.09 49.13
N GLY A 734 5.40 -43.98 49.52
CA GLY A 734 6.03 -42.99 50.38
C GLY A 734 6.50 -43.55 51.72
N LYS A 735 7.32 -42.75 52.40
CA LYS A 735 8.07 -43.07 53.65
C LYS A 735 7.28 -43.78 54.76
N VAL A 736 5.94 -43.72 54.74
CA VAL A 736 5.04 -44.48 55.62
C VAL A 736 5.36 -45.99 55.62
N LEU A 737 5.56 -46.63 54.47
CA LEU A 737 5.86 -48.08 54.45
C LEU A 737 7.22 -48.35 55.10
N PHE A 738 8.22 -47.53 54.81
CA PHE A 738 9.54 -47.58 55.46
C PHE A 738 9.44 -47.38 56.98
N TYR A 739 8.66 -46.41 57.46
CA TYR A 739 8.44 -46.19 58.90
C TYR A 739 7.66 -47.34 59.55
N ILE A 740 6.70 -47.97 58.86
CA ILE A 740 6.00 -49.18 59.33
C ILE A 740 6.98 -50.35 59.44
N THR A 741 7.82 -50.59 58.43
CA THR A 741 8.81 -51.66 58.46
C THR A 741 9.89 -51.42 59.52
N LEU A 742 10.35 -50.16 59.67
CA LEU A 742 11.34 -49.77 60.67
C LEU A 742 10.78 -49.86 62.09
N SER A 743 9.52 -49.45 62.31
CA SER A 743 8.86 -49.56 63.62
C SER A 743 8.51 -51.01 63.96
N ALA A 744 8.05 -51.83 63.01
CA ALA A 744 7.89 -53.27 63.19
C ALA A 744 9.23 -53.95 63.51
N GLY A 745 10.31 -53.56 62.83
CA GLY A 745 11.68 -54.00 63.13
C GLY A 745 12.15 -53.58 64.52
N ALA A 746 11.92 -52.32 64.91
CA ALA A 746 12.26 -51.81 66.24
C ALA A 746 11.45 -52.51 67.35
N VAL A 747 10.17 -52.80 67.13
CA VAL A 747 9.32 -53.59 68.02
C VAL A 747 9.84 -55.03 68.12
N LEU A 748 10.23 -55.65 67.00
CA LEU A 748 10.86 -56.98 67.02
C LEU A 748 12.19 -56.99 67.79
N VAL A 749 13.04 -55.98 67.63
CA VAL A 749 14.29 -55.84 68.40
C VAL A 749 14.00 -55.60 69.89
N LEU A 750 12.99 -54.80 70.24
CA LEU A 750 12.55 -54.60 71.62
C LEU A 750 11.99 -55.89 72.24
N LEU A 751 11.18 -56.65 71.51
CA LEU A 751 10.62 -57.93 71.96
C LEU A 751 11.70 -59.02 72.08
N ALA A 752 12.63 -59.11 71.13
CA ALA A 752 13.77 -60.01 71.19
C ALA A 752 14.73 -59.63 72.34
N GLY A 753 15.01 -58.34 72.52
CA GLY A 753 15.80 -57.82 73.64
C GLY A 753 15.15 -58.08 75.00
N ARG A 754 13.83 -57.86 75.12
CA ARG A 754 13.02 -58.23 76.29
C ARG A 754 13.11 -59.74 76.56
N ARG A 755 12.95 -60.58 75.55
CA ARG A 755 13.01 -62.05 75.68
C ARG A 755 14.40 -62.52 76.13
N LEU A 756 15.46 -61.91 75.60
CA LEU A 756 16.85 -62.21 76.01
C LEU A 756 17.14 -61.73 77.44
N TRP A 757 16.61 -60.57 77.84
CA TRP A 757 16.74 -60.01 79.18
C TRP A 757 16.01 -60.83 80.26
N HIS A 758 14.80 -61.32 79.97
CA HIS A 758 14.11 -62.29 80.84
C HIS A 758 14.89 -63.61 80.96
N ARG A 759 15.49 -64.09 79.84
CA ARG A 759 16.34 -65.30 79.84
C ARG A 759 17.61 -65.15 80.68
N PHE A 760 18.22 -63.96 80.75
CA PHE A 760 19.37 -63.67 81.62
C PHE A 760 19.00 -63.43 83.10
N ARG A 761 17.73 -63.18 83.44
CA ARG A 761 17.25 -63.00 84.83
C ARG A 761 16.51 -64.19 85.44
N GLY A 762 16.38 -65.30 84.71
CA GLY A 762 15.84 -66.55 85.27
C GLY A 762 14.34 -66.50 85.62
N GLN A 763 13.54 -65.71 84.91
CA GLN A 763 12.09 -65.70 85.05
C GLN A 763 11.42 -66.13 83.74
N PRO A 764 10.51 -67.14 83.75
CA PRO A 764 9.75 -67.54 82.56
C PRO A 764 8.87 -66.40 82.04
N ASP A 765 8.77 -66.23 80.72
CA ASP A 765 7.80 -65.31 80.12
C ASP A 765 6.41 -65.96 80.11
N ARG A 766 5.35 -65.17 80.30
CA ARG A 766 3.98 -65.67 80.50
C ARG A 766 3.34 -66.27 79.25
N ALA A 767 4.04 -66.20 78.11
CA ALA A 767 3.66 -66.76 76.82
C ALA A 767 4.06 -68.25 76.65
N ASP A 768 4.97 -68.76 77.49
CA ASP A 768 5.45 -70.15 77.44
C ASP A 768 4.75 -71.04 78.51
N LEU A 769 3.54 -70.66 78.96
CA LEU A 769 2.69 -71.50 79.83
C LEU A 769 1.73 -72.34 78.99
N ASP A 770 1.67 -73.64 79.26
CA ASP A 770 0.83 -74.61 78.55
C ASP A 770 -0.63 -74.15 78.45
N ARG A 771 -1.14 -74.08 77.21
CA ARG A 771 -2.58 -74.01 76.96
C ARG A 771 -3.15 -75.44 76.88
N PRO A 772 -4.36 -75.69 77.41
CA PRO A 772 -5.08 -76.94 77.19
C PRO A 772 -5.27 -77.22 75.68
N ASP A 773 -5.30 -78.50 75.33
CA ASP A 773 -5.53 -78.95 73.95
C ASP A 773 -6.90 -78.45 73.45
N PRO A 774 -6.99 -77.79 72.27
CA PRO A 774 -8.25 -77.34 71.71
C PRO A 774 -9.33 -78.42 71.54
N ILE A 775 -8.93 -79.70 71.48
CA ILE A 775 -9.85 -80.83 71.31
C ILE A 775 -10.66 -81.09 72.59
N ASP A 776 -10.07 -80.98 73.78
CA ASP A 776 -10.76 -81.18 75.06
C ASP A 776 -11.80 -80.06 75.33
N VAL A 777 -11.53 -78.85 74.84
CA VAL A 777 -12.44 -77.70 74.96
C VAL A 777 -13.65 -77.82 74.02
N ALA A 778 -13.51 -78.50 72.88
CA ALA A 778 -14.58 -78.71 71.92
C ALA A 778 -15.57 -79.80 72.35
N ILE A 779 -15.12 -80.83 73.06
CA ILE A 779 -15.97 -81.94 73.54
C ILE A 779 -16.84 -81.50 74.74
N ALA A 780 -16.33 -80.60 75.58
CA ALA A 780 -17.05 -80.09 76.75
C ALA A 780 -18.19 -79.09 76.44
N TYR A 781 -18.36 -78.67 75.18
CA TYR A 781 -19.39 -77.72 74.74
C TYR A 781 -20.53 -78.36 73.91
N ALA A 782 -20.51 -79.68 73.70
CA ALA A 782 -21.45 -80.39 72.84
C ALA A 782 -22.64 -81.05 73.57
N ASP A 783 -22.61 -81.16 74.89
CA ASP A 783 -23.69 -81.75 75.70
C ASP A 783 -24.38 -80.69 76.57
N GLY A 784 -25.68 -80.45 76.30
CA GLY A 784 -26.58 -79.83 77.26
C GLY A 784 -27.01 -78.38 77.03
N THR A 785 -27.79 -78.10 75.97
CA THR A 785 -29.13 -77.50 76.14
C THR A 785 -29.95 -77.58 74.85
N ASP A 786 -31.09 -78.26 74.93
CA ASP A 786 -32.07 -78.43 73.85
C ASP A 786 -33.37 -77.74 74.28
N GLU A 787 -33.74 -76.61 73.67
CA GLU A 787 -35.08 -76.03 73.83
C GLU A 787 -35.54 -75.21 72.60
N SER A 788 -36.03 -75.95 71.60
CA SER A 788 -37.29 -75.81 70.84
C SER A 788 -38.09 -74.46 70.72
N PRO A 789 -38.97 -74.30 69.68
CA PRO A 789 -39.04 -73.05 68.91
C PRO A 789 -40.43 -72.38 68.73
N ARG A 790 -40.44 -71.18 68.11
CA ARG A 790 -41.51 -70.60 67.25
C ARG A 790 -40.95 -69.43 66.41
N ALA A 791 -41.02 -69.47 65.06
CA ALA A 791 -42.06 -68.85 64.21
C ALA A 791 -42.17 -67.32 64.40
N MET A 792 -42.08 -66.43 63.40
CA MET A 792 -42.37 -66.48 61.95
C MET A 792 -41.53 -65.39 61.22
N SER A 793 -41.41 -65.24 59.90
CA SER A 793 -41.99 -65.89 58.70
C SER A 793 -41.02 -65.74 57.49
N ARG A 794 -41.52 -65.86 56.24
CA ARG A 794 -40.90 -65.40 54.98
C ARG A 794 -41.98 -64.87 54.03
N SER A 795 -41.63 -63.87 53.22
CA SER A 795 -42.25 -63.46 51.95
C SER A 795 -41.08 -63.07 51.05
N ALA A 796 -40.81 -63.76 49.92
CA ALA A 796 -41.41 -63.52 48.61
C ALA A 796 -41.38 -62.03 48.20
N GLY A 797 -40.82 -61.61 47.07
CA GLY A 797 -40.19 -62.33 45.95
C GLY A 797 -40.12 -61.39 44.73
N GLY A 798 -39.57 -61.81 43.59
CA GLY A 798 -39.76 -61.10 42.30
C GLY A 798 -38.48 -60.81 41.50
N GLU A 799 -38.38 -61.47 40.35
CA GLU A 799 -37.63 -60.96 39.19
C GLU A 799 -38.48 -59.93 38.42
N GLY A 800 -37.82 -59.15 37.55
CA GLY A 800 -38.42 -58.28 36.55
C GLY A 800 -37.64 -56.96 36.46
N LEU A 801 -37.11 -56.46 35.35
CA LEU A 801 -37.42 -56.50 33.90
C LEU A 801 -37.44 -55.02 33.46
N THR A 802 -36.91 -54.74 32.26
CA THR A 802 -36.91 -53.42 31.57
C THR A 802 -36.18 -52.26 32.28
N GLY A 803 -35.58 -51.29 31.59
CA GLY A 803 -35.38 -51.13 30.15
C GLY A 803 -35.71 -49.72 29.64
N SER A 804 -34.80 -49.16 28.82
CA SER A 804 -35.04 -48.09 27.83
C SER A 804 -35.23 -46.63 28.30
N THR A 805 -34.54 -45.73 27.57
CA THR A 805 -34.90 -44.31 27.24
C THR A 805 -35.13 -43.30 28.38
N GLY A 806 -34.77 -42.03 28.28
CA GLY A 806 -34.14 -41.16 27.26
C GLY A 806 -33.97 -39.76 27.92
N GLY A 807 -33.48 -38.69 27.30
CA GLY A 807 -32.96 -38.42 25.95
C GLY A 807 -32.53 -36.94 25.87
N GLU A 808 -31.85 -36.56 24.79
CA GLU A 808 -31.70 -35.22 24.20
C GLU A 808 -31.71 -33.95 25.11
N GLN A 809 -30.53 -33.37 25.28
CA GLN A 809 -30.21 -32.04 24.73
C GLN A 809 -28.72 -31.94 24.40
#